data_AF-A0A0R3KRB4-F1
#
_entry.id   AF-A0A0R3KRB4-F1
#
_cell.length_a   1.000
_cell.length_b   1.000
_cell.length_c   1.000
_cell.angle_alpha   90.00
_cell.angle_beta   90.00
_cell.angle_gamma   90.00
#
_symmetry.space_group_name_H-M   'P 1'
#
loop_
_entity.id
_entity.type
_entity.pdbx_description
1 polymer ?
#
loop_
_entity_poly.entity_id
_entity_poly.type
_entity_poly.pdbx_seq_one_letter_code
_entity_poly.pdbx_strand_id
1 'polypeptide(L)'
;MTDILEGDVRTFQLLKNPFFVLKVDPSTSLDRIAEAVEDALADAEISEGVIAEAREALINPRQRTNAELSYLFDSPPNQVARLVAALKASPTALLKEAERAAPLSRSNVLTELASRSPASSDILFSILDAQAHTAPADIFTKIQSVRRQAGVVSPSLETVKEALETLHEQHVKALLGGLKSAKAAAAPLRDCTRRILAQPDEDRLHALDRLLRSYAQFASSELGELEEHIAASVEDLKSRPATKNDIGTLSNYLQKWINLARPLIESEASKGRDEPRSRQLYFTIRNLCLDRANEHEDFISALAISETASEAFESLPRASEQLAEDDEVLRDRITERRIVPLKDFVDRVSKWTIAADLESGGFGPSAKGEARDLWLLFSTALGGLRQTKFADLPWILLRGLAINLNNEENSPVAAKVIIEQLLRLASDGGISAELVGSLREDLFAATKNAKEKRLLKLVEAGETSTALDALDDLLKIDLSAEDRAVYNQLKFKLQSQRNGRYIKWGFFGVVGLVLLVASISNNSGPSSSGSSSSARPVQPSFPSTPPRTNGDNFSNPRIPTPQTEPVDTSEIKPPIGSGNLLSRANIRYCRYQKARLKSIEGDLRSPYETDEFNKLADDYNARCSNFRYQENDLLVVEEEVRSKATLLSQDGRRITSSWRSRPPPPIIPGTGSSSSFEARPSGQSPPLAQLPPEIMGAPVAKPEARMQDDSATDLLNLDIALAAQKRLVDLGFFRGPVNGVWGPQSRSALKAFKSANGLSPDDNYDGSSADRLHSAAALRAPPGAKASADPGQESYYAPRAGTSINPLNRNDAARLHNKLRELGYYRANNNYLWSAASRDALKEFKTRNGLAADDVWDSVTEQTLMAAAAPSTPADIEAAFSASVAGAWTTDTKACHGASAGSDALVVTITAKGAETDGARCEFQSFSGSGVSWKVAAVCIIAGEARKTNITFTRLNEVLTWSSVKGTTKYLRCPG
;
A
#
# COMPACT_ATOMS: atom_id res chain seq x y z
N MET A 1 -2.03 5.86 62.56
CA MET A 1 -0.55 5.85 62.61
C MET A 1 -0.09 4.51 62.03
N THR A 2 -0.27 4.38 60.72
CA THR A 2 -0.06 3.19 59.88
C THR A 2 -0.27 3.69 58.46
N ASP A 3 0.79 4.15 57.81
CA ASP A 3 0.91 4.46 56.37
C ASP A 3 2.34 4.96 56.11
N ILE A 4 3.31 4.13 56.48
CA ILE A 4 4.71 4.25 56.09
C ILE A 4 5.17 2.82 55.79
N LEU A 5 5.25 2.47 54.50
CA LEU A 5 6.15 1.47 53.89
C LEU A 5 5.67 1.16 52.45
N GLU A 6 5.79 2.12 51.52
CA GLU A 6 6.02 1.85 50.09
C GLU A 6 6.22 3.14 49.27
N GLY A 7 7.33 3.21 48.53
CA GLY A 7 7.49 3.89 47.24
C GLY A 7 7.34 5.42 47.09
N ASP A 8 6.44 6.13 47.78
CA ASP A 8 5.99 7.45 47.30
C ASP A 8 7.00 8.58 47.54
N VAL A 9 7.70 8.97 46.47
CA VAL A 9 8.57 10.15 46.41
C VAL A 9 7.73 11.42 46.63
N ARG A 10 7.94 12.06 47.77
CA ARG A 10 7.23 13.24 48.30
C ARG A 10 6.72 14.19 47.20
N THR A 11 5.41 14.40 47.16
CA THR A 11 4.78 15.47 46.35
C THR A 11 5.19 16.85 46.86
N PHE A 12 5.31 17.83 45.95
CA PHE A 12 5.61 19.22 46.31
C PHE A 12 4.54 19.78 47.26
N GLN A 13 4.97 20.26 48.43
CA GLN A 13 4.12 20.80 49.50
C GLN A 13 4.82 22.01 50.13
N LEU A 14 4.54 23.21 49.61
CA LEU A 14 5.23 24.47 49.95
C LEU A 14 5.26 24.73 51.46
N LEU A 15 4.15 24.51 52.17
CA LEU A 15 4.06 24.75 53.62
C LEU A 15 4.78 23.70 54.48
N LYS A 16 5.33 22.63 53.90
CA LYS A 16 6.25 21.69 54.56
C LYS A 16 7.73 21.96 54.23
N ASN A 17 8.03 23.03 53.51
CA ASN A 17 9.41 23.46 53.29
C ASN A 17 10.09 23.74 54.66
N PRO A 18 11.34 23.28 54.88
CA PRO A 18 12.04 23.40 56.17
C PRO A 18 12.07 24.81 56.78
N PHE A 19 12.16 25.86 55.96
CA PHE A 19 12.14 27.25 56.44
C PHE A 19 10.79 27.62 57.08
N PHE A 20 9.66 27.16 56.50
CA PHE A 20 8.34 27.36 57.11
C PHE A 20 8.10 26.45 58.32
N VAL A 21 8.65 25.23 58.33
CA VAL A 21 8.54 24.28 59.45
C VAL A 21 9.20 24.83 60.70
N LEU A 22 10.44 25.33 60.58
CA LEU A 22 11.21 25.88 61.71
C LEU A 22 10.97 27.38 61.94
N LYS A 23 10.01 28.00 61.22
CA LYS A 23 9.64 29.43 61.36
C LYS A 23 10.81 30.41 61.08
N VAL A 24 11.85 29.99 60.32
CA VAL A 24 13.09 30.75 60.01
C VAL A 24 13.18 31.19 58.53
N ASP A 25 14.19 32.00 58.19
CA ASP A 25 14.42 32.49 56.82
C ASP A 25 15.70 31.91 56.15
N PRO A 26 15.85 32.03 54.81
CA PRO A 26 17.02 31.53 54.09
C PRO A 26 18.38 32.12 54.50
N SER A 27 18.39 33.34 55.05
CA SER A 27 19.56 34.06 55.58
C SER A 27 19.95 33.66 57.00
N THR A 28 19.11 32.88 57.68
CA THR A 28 19.32 32.45 59.07
C THR A 28 20.54 31.52 59.17
N SER A 29 21.43 31.82 60.13
CA SER A 29 22.67 31.07 60.37
C SER A 29 22.42 29.71 61.02
N LEU A 30 23.42 28.83 60.97
CA LEU A 30 23.30 27.47 61.53
C LEU A 30 23.02 27.46 63.04
N ASP A 31 23.61 28.38 63.80
CA ASP A 31 23.37 28.50 65.26
C ASP A 31 21.91 28.89 65.55
N ARG A 32 21.36 29.85 64.80
CA ARG A 32 19.95 30.27 64.91
C ARG A 32 18.97 29.21 64.39
N ILE A 33 19.40 28.34 63.48
CA ILE A 33 18.63 27.16 63.07
C ILE A 33 18.62 26.09 64.17
N ALA A 34 19.70 25.96 64.95
CA ALA A 34 19.72 25.09 66.13
C ALA A 34 18.79 25.60 67.24
N GLU A 35 18.83 26.90 67.57
CA GLU A 35 17.88 27.53 68.49
C GLU A 35 16.42 27.31 68.05
N ALA A 36 16.10 27.56 66.77
CA ALA A 36 14.75 27.37 66.22
C ALA A 36 14.28 25.90 66.20
N VAL A 37 15.20 24.92 66.25
CA VAL A 37 14.87 23.50 66.45
C VAL A 37 14.50 23.23 67.91
N GLU A 38 15.21 23.83 68.87
CA GLU A 38 14.88 23.69 70.30
C GLU A 38 13.53 24.35 70.61
N ASP A 39 13.26 25.55 70.07
CA ASP A 39 11.95 26.21 70.15
C ASP A 39 10.84 25.35 69.53
N ALA A 40 11.04 24.81 68.32
CA ALA A 40 10.03 23.98 67.65
C ALA A 40 9.73 22.66 68.37
N LEU A 41 10.71 22.08 69.08
CA LEU A 41 10.52 20.90 69.93
C LEU A 41 9.77 21.27 71.22
N ALA A 42 10.01 22.46 71.79
CA ALA A 42 9.32 22.96 72.97
C ALA A 42 7.85 23.36 72.71
N ASP A 43 7.57 23.93 71.53
CA ASP A 43 6.21 24.28 71.07
C ASP A 43 5.28 23.05 70.96
N ALA A 44 5.83 21.88 70.66
CA ALA A 44 5.12 20.61 70.42
C ALA A 44 3.99 20.64 69.34
N GLU A 45 3.86 21.73 68.57
CA GLU A 45 2.91 21.85 67.45
C GLU A 45 3.23 20.91 66.28
N ILE A 46 4.50 20.49 66.15
CA ILE A 46 5.05 19.74 65.02
C ILE A 46 5.76 18.49 65.57
N SER A 47 5.66 17.36 64.88
CA SER A 47 6.30 16.12 65.34
C SER A 47 7.84 16.17 65.21
N GLU A 48 8.52 15.61 66.22
CA GLU A 48 9.99 15.58 66.31
C GLU A 48 10.68 15.10 65.03
N GLY A 49 10.11 14.09 64.35
CA GLY A 49 10.65 13.57 63.10
C GLY A 49 10.63 14.60 61.95
N VAL A 50 9.57 15.41 61.85
CA VAL A 50 9.47 16.48 60.82
C VAL A 50 10.45 17.62 61.14
N ILE A 51 10.64 17.94 62.44
CA ILE A 51 11.65 18.90 62.89
C ILE A 51 13.07 18.40 62.60
N ALA A 52 13.35 17.11 62.84
CA ALA A 52 14.64 16.49 62.57
C ALA A 52 14.97 16.46 61.07
N GLU A 53 14.01 16.12 60.20
CA GLU A 53 14.15 16.21 58.75
C GLU A 53 14.39 17.65 58.27
N ALA A 54 13.65 18.63 58.81
CA ALA A 54 13.84 20.04 58.48
C ALA A 54 15.24 20.53 58.88
N ARG A 55 15.73 20.10 60.05
CA ARG A 55 17.11 20.38 60.50
C ARG A 55 18.16 19.77 59.56
N GLU A 56 18.03 18.50 59.20
CA GLU A 56 18.96 17.85 58.26
C GLU A 56 19.00 18.62 56.93
N ALA A 57 17.82 18.93 56.39
CA ALA A 57 17.66 19.64 55.12
C ALA A 57 18.28 21.03 55.11
N LEU A 58 18.32 21.76 56.24
CA LEU A 58 18.93 23.10 56.31
C LEU A 58 20.43 23.10 56.64
N ILE A 59 20.96 22.01 57.20
CA ILE A 59 22.39 21.83 57.48
C ILE A 59 23.13 21.26 56.26
N ASN A 60 22.55 20.28 55.56
CA ASN A 60 23.16 19.65 54.39
C ASN A 60 23.21 20.62 53.19
N PRO A 61 24.39 21.00 52.65
CA PRO A 61 24.48 22.06 51.64
C PRO A 61 23.76 21.78 50.31
N ARG A 62 23.49 20.51 49.95
CA ARG A 62 22.72 20.13 48.76
C ARG A 62 21.23 20.15 49.05
N GLN A 63 20.78 19.52 50.15
CA GLN A 63 19.37 19.55 50.56
C GLN A 63 18.91 20.98 50.84
N ARG A 64 19.77 21.85 51.40
CA ARG A 64 19.47 23.28 51.61
C ARG A 64 19.24 24.02 50.30
N THR A 65 19.90 23.62 49.20
CA THR A 65 19.64 24.21 47.87
C THR A 65 18.22 23.88 47.41
N ASN A 66 17.79 22.63 47.60
CA ASN A 66 16.43 22.21 47.28
C ASN A 66 15.39 22.91 48.18
N ALA A 67 15.71 23.11 49.47
CA ALA A 67 14.88 23.87 50.40
C ALA A 67 14.82 25.37 50.04
N GLU A 68 15.93 25.99 49.62
CA GLU A 68 15.95 27.38 49.17
C GLU A 68 15.13 27.55 47.88
N LEU A 69 15.27 26.64 46.90
CA LEU A 69 14.54 26.73 45.63
C LEU A 69 13.03 26.43 45.77
N SER A 70 12.64 25.50 46.64
CA SER A 70 11.22 25.20 46.92
C SER A 70 10.55 26.17 47.91
N TYR A 71 11.26 27.21 48.36
CA TYR A 71 10.75 28.30 49.18
C TYR A 71 10.33 29.50 48.31
N LEU A 72 9.77 30.56 48.90
CA LEU A 72 9.45 31.80 48.19
C LEU A 72 10.68 32.74 48.11
N PHE A 73 11.80 32.18 47.63
CA PHE A 73 13.15 32.70 47.84
C PHE A 73 13.51 33.94 47.01
N ASP A 74 12.98 34.08 45.80
CA ASP A 74 13.18 35.28 44.98
C ASP A 74 12.32 36.47 45.43
N SER A 75 11.24 36.24 46.18
CA SER A 75 10.40 37.29 46.80
C SER A 75 11.05 37.96 48.03
N PRO A 76 10.67 39.21 48.38
CA PRO A 76 11.01 39.86 49.65
C PRO A 76 10.11 39.38 50.82
N PRO A 77 10.57 39.40 52.09
CA PRO A 77 9.84 38.81 53.22
C PRO A 77 8.40 39.34 53.42
N ASN A 78 8.17 40.63 53.17
CA ASN A 78 6.84 41.21 53.26
C ASN A 78 5.86 40.69 52.18
N GLN A 79 6.37 40.21 51.04
CA GLN A 79 5.57 39.56 50.00
C GLN A 79 5.40 38.06 50.28
N VAL A 80 6.44 37.39 50.80
CA VAL A 80 6.34 36.01 51.30
C VAL A 80 5.21 35.90 52.33
N ALA A 81 5.15 36.81 53.31
CA ALA A 81 4.07 36.84 54.30
C ALA A 81 2.67 37.01 53.68
N ARG A 82 2.53 37.89 52.66
CA ARG A 82 1.24 38.09 51.97
C ARG A 82 0.84 36.88 51.11
N LEU A 83 1.79 36.24 50.42
CA LEU A 83 1.55 35.03 49.64
C LEU A 83 1.11 33.86 50.53
N VAL A 84 1.78 33.65 51.68
CA VAL A 84 1.40 32.61 52.66
C VAL A 84 0.03 32.91 53.29
N ALA A 85 -0.27 34.17 53.60
CA ALA A 85 -1.58 34.57 54.09
C ALA A 85 -2.69 34.35 53.04
N ALA A 86 -2.43 34.71 51.77
CA ALA A 86 -3.37 34.53 50.67
C ALA A 86 -3.63 33.04 50.36
N LEU A 87 -2.59 32.20 50.39
CA LEU A 87 -2.67 30.74 50.26
C LEU A 87 -3.51 30.10 51.39
N LYS A 88 -3.44 30.63 52.61
CA LYS A 88 -4.28 30.21 53.74
C LYS A 88 -5.72 30.76 53.66
N ALA A 89 -5.97 31.80 52.86
CA ALA A 89 -7.26 32.49 52.78
C ALA A 89 -8.16 31.97 51.64
N SER A 90 -7.74 32.06 50.37
CA SER A 90 -8.51 31.54 49.23
C SER A 90 -7.71 31.46 47.92
N PRO A 91 -8.10 30.58 46.98
CA PRO A 91 -7.53 30.54 45.62
C PRO A 91 -7.50 31.89 44.93
N THR A 92 -8.61 32.64 44.99
CA THR A 92 -8.76 33.95 44.33
C THR A 92 -7.85 35.02 44.94
N ALA A 93 -7.65 35.00 46.27
CA ALA A 93 -6.72 35.89 46.93
C ALA A 93 -5.26 35.57 46.54
N LEU A 94 -4.93 34.27 46.44
CA LEU A 94 -3.59 33.82 46.07
C LEU A 94 -3.24 34.18 44.62
N LEU A 95 -4.11 33.90 43.66
CA LEU A 95 -3.89 34.22 42.24
C LEU A 95 -3.52 35.71 42.06
N LYS A 96 -4.29 36.61 42.68
CA LYS A 96 -4.11 38.07 42.59
C LYS A 96 -2.79 38.59 43.15
N GLU A 97 -2.20 37.92 44.14
CA GLU A 97 -0.89 38.31 44.68
C GLU A 97 0.27 37.54 44.04
N ALA A 98 0.01 36.34 43.51
CA ALA A 98 0.95 35.57 42.68
C ALA A 98 1.23 36.25 41.32
N GLU A 99 0.28 37.01 40.77
CA GLU A 99 0.49 37.90 39.61
C GLU A 99 1.71 38.83 39.77
N ARG A 100 2.02 39.20 41.02
CA ARG A 100 3.10 40.15 41.39
C ARG A 100 4.34 39.45 41.94
N ALA A 101 4.32 38.12 42.08
CA ALA A 101 5.44 37.35 42.60
C ALA A 101 6.52 37.19 41.53
N ALA A 102 7.78 37.18 41.97
CA ALA A 102 8.91 36.85 41.12
C ALA A 102 8.82 35.37 40.63
N PRO A 103 9.44 35.00 39.50
CA PRO A 103 9.07 33.79 38.74
C PRO A 103 9.17 32.48 39.54
N LEU A 104 10.20 32.28 40.36
CA LEU A 104 10.35 31.06 41.15
C LEU A 104 9.25 30.97 42.22
N SER A 105 9.08 32.02 43.03
CA SER A 105 7.98 32.13 44.01
C SER A 105 6.61 31.94 43.38
N ARG A 106 6.39 32.51 42.18
CA ARG A 106 5.13 32.40 41.44
C ARG A 106 4.86 30.95 41.03
N SER A 107 5.87 30.25 40.49
CA SER A 107 5.74 28.83 40.14
C SER A 107 5.45 27.97 41.38
N ASN A 108 6.12 28.25 42.50
CA ASN A 108 5.98 27.53 43.77
C ASN A 108 4.56 27.70 44.37
N VAL A 109 4.04 28.92 44.50
CA VAL A 109 2.69 29.14 45.07
C VAL A 109 1.56 28.64 44.18
N LEU A 110 1.71 28.76 42.86
CA LEU A 110 0.69 28.30 41.91
C LEU A 110 0.67 26.77 41.83
N THR A 111 1.82 26.10 41.96
CA THR A 111 1.87 24.64 42.09
C THR A 111 1.23 24.17 43.40
N GLU A 112 1.46 24.87 44.53
CA GLU A 112 0.77 24.56 45.80
C GLU A 112 -0.76 24.72 45.72
N LEU A 113 -1.26 25.64 44.89
CA LEU A 113 -2.69 25.76 44.62
C LEU A 113 -3.22 24.63 43.74
N ALA A 114 -2.46 24.29 42.68
CA ALA A 114 -2.81 23.29 41.69
C ALA A 114 -2.65 21.84 42.19
N SER A 115 -1.83 21.57 43.21
CA SER A 115 -1.75 20.26 43.87
C SER A 115 -2.97 19.96 44.74
N ARG A 116 -3.63 21.02 45.25
CA ARG A 116 -4.84 20.95 46.10
C ARG A 116 -6.15 20.99 45.32
N SER A 117 -6.14 21.50 44.08
CA SER A 117 -7.35 21.73 43.28
C SER A 117 -7.06 21.65 41.77
N PRO A 118 -7.96 21.06 40.95
CA PRO A 118 -7.74 20.92 39.51
C PRO A 118 -7.40 22.25 38.82
N ALA A 119 -6.21 22.32 38.22
CA ALA A 119 -5.72 23.53 37.55
C ALA A 119 -6.48 23.81 36.24
N SER A 120 -6.80 25.09 36.00
CA SER A 120 -7.26 25.56 34.70
C SER A 120 -6.07 25.72 33.73
N SER A 121 -6.37 25.86 32.43
CA SER A 121 -5.37 26.17 31.40
C SER A 121 -4.56 27.44 31.74
N ASP A 122 -5.19 28.48 32.30
CA ASP A 122 -4.51 29.72 32.72
C ASP A 122 -3.54 29.51 33.89
N ILE A 123 -3.86 28.62 34.84
CA ILE A 123 -2.96 28.28 35.95
C ILE A 123 -1.79 27.45 35.43
N LEU A 124 -2.05 26.44 34.59
CA LEU A 124 -1.00 25.63 33.95
C LEU A 124 -0.05 26.51 33.12
N PHE A 125 -0.59 27.39 32.28
CA PHE A 125 0.19 28.35 31.50
C PHE A 125 1.02 29.26 32.42
N SER A 126 0.40 29.84 33.45
CA SER A 126 1.09 30.74 34.41
C SER A 126 2.21 30.08 35.21
N ILE A 127 2.20 28.74 35.34
CA ILE A 127 3.27 27.98 35.98
C ILE A 127 4.41 27.70 34.99
N LEU A 128 4.10 27.22 33.78
CA LEU A 128 5.13 26.98 32.76
C LEU A 128 5.83 28.28 32.32
N ASP A 129 5.07 29.36 32.18
CA ASP A 129 5.58 30.71 31.90
C ASP A 129 6.50 31.22 33.03
N ALA A 130 6.13 31.00 34.29
CA ALA A 130 6.98 31.35 35.43
C ALA A 130 8.24 30.47 35.54
N GLN A 131 8.17 29.19 35.19
CA GLN A 131 9.34 28.30 35.11
C GLN A 131 10.30 28.75 34.00
N ALA A 132 9.78 29.06 32.81
CA ALA A 132 10.57 29.58 31.68
C ALA A 132 11.32 30.88 32.03
N HIS A 133 10.65 31.81 32.71
CA HIS A 133 11.27 33.08 33.14
C HIS A 133 12.12 32.97 34.43
N THR A 134 12.36 31.78 34.99
CA THR A 134 13.20 31.59 36.18
C THR A 134 14.69 31.48 35.80
N ALA A 135 15.35 32.62 35.61
CA ALA A 135 16.76 32.70 35.22
C ALA A 135 17.72 32.09 36.28
N PRO A 136 18.42 30.96 35.99
CA PRO A 136 19.23 30.27 37.00
C PRO A 136 20.41 31.08 37.54
N ALA A 137 20.95 32.01 36.75
CA ALA A 137 22.07 32.88 37.13
C ALA A 137 21.68 33.89 38.23
N ASP A 138 20.48 34.46 38.15
CA ASP A 138 19.98 35.44 39.13
C ASP A 138 19.68 34.75 40.46
N ILE A 139 19.05 33.56 40.39
CA ILE A 139 18.79 32.70 41.54
C ILE A 139 20.11 32.27 42.21
N PHE A 140 21.10 31.83 41.43
CA PHE A 140 22.45 31.52 41.93
C PHE A 140 23.11 32.71 42.62
N THR A 141 23.04 33.90 42.03
CA THR A 141 23.59 35.14 42.60
C THR A 141 22.92 35.49 43.93
N LYS A 142 21.60 35.31 44.01
CA LYS A 142 20.82 35.54 45.23
C LYS A 142 21.16 34.50 46.32
N ILE A 143 21.29 33.21 45.97
CA ILE A 143 21.75 32.16 46.90
C ILE A 143 23.16 32.46 47.42
N GLN A 144 24.10 32.89 46.57
CA GLN A 144 25.46 33.23 47.00
C GLN A 144 25.48 34.41 47.99
N SER A 145 24.62 35.42 47.78
CA SER A 145 24.47 36.56 48.69
C SER A 145 23.90 36.14 50.05
N VAL A 146 22.80 35.37 50.03
CA VAL A 146 22.10 34.91 51.23
C VAL A 146 22.96 33.95 52.06
N ARG A 147 23.59 32.94 51.44
CA ARG A 147 24.43 31.98 52.17
C ARG A 147 25.70 32.63 52.75
N ARG A 148 26.22 33.69 52.14
CA ARG A 148 27.31 34.50 52.71
C ARG A 148 26.89 35.18 54.02
N GLN A 149 25.63 35.60 54.14
CA GLN A 149 25.08 36.17 55.40
C GLN A 149 24.85 35.07 56.45
N ALA A 150 24.36 33.90 56.03
CA ALA A 150 24.12 32.74 56.90
C ALA A 150 25.40 32.01 57.37
N GLY A 151 26.57 32.33 56.81
CA GLY A 151 27.82 31.59 57.08
C GLY A 151 27.92 30.22 56.39
N VAL A 152 27.09 29.97 55.37
CA VAL A 152 26.95 28.65 54.71
C VAL A 152 27.69 28.59 53.38
N VAL A 153 28.23 27.42 53.03
CA VAL A 153 28.90 27.19 51.73
C VAL A 153 27.90 27.33 50.58
N SER A 154 28.24 28.16 49.59
CA SER A 154 27.43 28.36 48.38
C SER A 154 27.53 27.16 47.42
N PRO A 155 26.44 26.78 46.73
CA PRO A 155 26.48 25.75 45.69
C PRO A 155 27.18 26.28 44.43
N SER A 156 27.38 25.42 43.42
CA SER A 156 27.75 25.86 42.07
C SER A 156 26.51 26.30 41.27
N LEU A 157 26.71 27.07 40.18
CA LEU A 157 25.63 27.40 39.25
C LEU A 157 25.00 26.14 38.62
N GLU A 158 25.80 25.10 38.35
CA GLU A 158 25.29 23.85 37.79
C GLU A 158 24.44 23.08 38.80
N THR A 159 24.80 23.10 40.08
CA THR A 159 24.00 22.54 41.17
C THR A 159 22.67 23.28 41.35
N VAL A 160 22.62 24.60 41.08
CA VAL A 160 21.36 25.35 41.02
C VAL A 160 20.54 24.95 39.78
N LYS A 161 21.22 24.76 38.63
CA LYS A 161 20.80 24.02 37.43
C LYS A 161 19.93 22.79 37.73
N GLU A 162 20.62 21.76 38.21
CA GLU A 162 20.09 20.44 38.58
C GLU A 162 18.91 20.54 39.55
N ALA A 163 19.01 21.41 40.55
CA ALA A 163 18.01 21.53 41.60
C ALA A 163 16.74 22.29 41.13
N LEU A 164 16.86 23.24 40.20
CA LEU A 164 15.70 23.84 39.51
C LEU A 164 14.99 22.81 38.62
N GLU A 165 15.73 22.02 37.85
CA GLU A 165 15.14 20.95 37.03
C GLU A 165 14.42 19.90 37.90
N THR A 166 15.03 19.50 39.01
CA THR A 166 14.42 18.61 40.02
C THR A 166 13.15 19.22 40.61
N LEU A 167 13.13 20.52 40.91
CA LEU A 167 11.96 21.23 41.40
C LEU A 167 10.85 21.28 40.34
N HIS A 168 11.19 21.52 39.08
CA HIS A 168 10.22 21.52 37.97
C HIS A 168 9.57 20.13 37.77
N GLU A 169 10.30 19.04 37.99
CA GLU A 169 9.73 17.68 38.01
C GLU A 169 8.80 17.45 39.22
N GLN A 170 9.19 17.90 40.41
CA GLN A 170 8.34 17.84 41.62
C GLN A 170 7.04 18.65 41.44
N HIS A 171 7.13 19.82 40.80
CA HIS A 171 5.97 20.60 40.40
C HIS A 171 5.06 19.78 39.48
N VAL A 172 5.58 19.26 38.36
CA VAL A 172 4.81 18.47 37.40
C VAL A 172 4.11 17.26 38.05
N LYS A 173 4.78 16.52 38.95
CA LYS A 173 4.12 15.44 39.72
C LYS A 173 2.95 15.96 40.57
N ALA A 174 3.12 17.09 41.25
CA ALA A 174 2.09 17.69 42.09
C ALA A 174 0.91 18.24 41.27
N LEU A 175 1.16 18.85 40.10
CA LEU A 175 0.12 19.33 39.17
C LEU A 175 -0.78 18.18 38.68
N LEU A 176 -0.18 17.08 38.24
CA LEU A 176 -0.90 15.91 37.74
C LEU A 176 -1.68 15.22 38.89
N GLY A 177 -1.09 15.13 40.09
CA GLY A 177 -1.79 14.63 41.28
C GLY A 177 -3.05 15.44 41.64
N GLY A 178 -2.99 16.77 41.57
CA GLY A 178 -4.14 17.64 41.84
C GLY A 178 -5.25 17.57 40.78
N LEU A 179 -4.92 17.16 39.55
CA LEU A 179 -5.88 16.87 38.47
C LEU A 179 -6.55 15.49 38.62
N LYS A 180 -6.00 14.59 39.45
CA LYS A 180 -6.54 13.27 39.89
C LYS A 180 -6.70 12.18 38.84
N SER A 181 -7.03 12.50 37.59
CA SER A 181 -7.09 11.53 36.48
C SER A 181 -6.71 12.17 35.16
N ALA A 182 -6.23 11.38 34.21
CA ALA A 182 -5.84 11.86 32.90
C ALA A 182 -7.05 12.40 32.12
N LYS A 183 -8.24 11.79 32.27
CA LYS A 183 -9.50 12.32 31.74
C LYS A 183 -9.84 13.73 32.23
N ALA A 184 -9.51 14.06 33.48
CA ALA A 184 -9.71 15.41 34.03
C ALA A 184 -8.59 16.38 33.58
N ALA A 185 -7.36 15.89 33.43
CA ALA A 185 -6.21 16.67 32.98
C ALA A 185 -6.23 17.03 31.49
N ALA A 186 -6.83 16.18 30.63
CA ALA A 186 -6.71 16.25 29.17
C ALA A 186 -7.11 17.61 28.57
N ALA A 187 -8.26 18.16 28.94
CA ALA A 187 -8.74 19.43 28.37
C ALA A 187 -7.92 20.66 28.83
N PRO A 188 -7.66 20.88 30.14
CA PRO A 188 -6.74 21.93 30.59
C PRO A 188 -5.34 21.83 29.96
N LEU A 189 -4.79 20.62 29.81
CA LEU A 189 -3.48 20.42 29.18
C LEU A 189 -3.50 20.71 27.68
N ARG A 190 -4.52 20.27 26.94
CA ARG A 190 -4.69 20.57 25.51
C ARG A 190 -4.76 22.08 25.28
N ASP A 191 -5.56 22.78 26.07
CA ASP A 191 -5.78 24.21 25.87
C ASP A 191 -4.54 25.04 26.29
N CYS A 192 -3.76 24.56 27.26
CA CYS A 192 -2.44 25.12 27.59
C CYS A 192 -1.42 24.85 26.47
N THR A 193 -1.38 23.62 25.95
CA THR A 193 -0.54 23.20 24.82
C THR A 193 -0.78 24.12 23.62
N ARG A 194 -2.04 24.26 23.18
CA ARG A 194 -2.43 25.14 22.06
C ARG A 194 -1.99 26.60 22.27
N ARG A 195 -2.11 27.12 23.49
CA ARG A 195 -1.72 28.49 23.84
C ARG A 195 -0.21 28.73 23.71
N ILE A 196 0.61 27.76 24.12
CA ILE A 196 2.08 27.83 23.97
C ILE A 196 2.47 27.64 22.49
N LEU A 197 1.89 26.65 21.79
CA LEU A 197 2.17 26.41 20.37
C LEU A 197 1.76 27.57 19.45
N ALA A 198 0.75 28.37 19.83
CA ALA A 198 0.35 29.56 19.09
C ALA A 198 1.31 30.76 19.26
N GLN A 199 2.18 30.74 20.28
CA GLN A 199 3.19 31.78 20.54
C GLN A 199 4.50 31.11 21.01
N PRO A 200 5.18 30.38 20.12
CA PRO A 200 6.30 29.50 20.47
C PRO A 200 7.52 30.28 20.98
N ASP A 201 8.20 29.67 21.92
CA ASP A 201 9.25 30.25 22.78
C ASP A 201 10.02 29.08 23.40
N GLU A 202 11.35 29.07 23.30
CA GLU A 202 12.13 27.85 23.54
C GLU A 202 12.03 27.35 24.99
N ASP A 203 12.05 28.25 25.97
CA ASP A 203 11.95 27.90 27.39
C ASP A 203 10.53 27.43 27.76
N ARG A 204 9.47 28.09 27.26
CA ARG A 204 8.08 27.61 27.44
C ARG A 204 7.81 26.30 26.71
N LEU A 205 8.42 26.05 25.55
CA LEU A 205 8.35 24.76 24.85
C LEU A 205 9.09 23.66 25.62
N HIS A 206 10.25 23.95 26.21
CA HIS A 206 10.96 22.99 27.06
C HIS A 206 10.17 22.64 28.33
N ALA A 207 9.56 23.63 28.98
CA ALA A 207 8.69 23.44 30.14
C ALA A 207 7.42 22.64 29.78
N LEU A 208 6.80 22.92 28.63
CA LEU A 208 5.66 22.16 28.10
C LEU A 208 6.03 20.70 27.82
N ASP A 209 7.17 20.44 27.16
CA ASP A 209 7.60 19.08 26.84
C ASP A 209 7.94 18.28 28.11
N ARG A 210 8.40 18.92 29.21
CA ARG A 210 8.52 18.28 30.53
C ARG A 210 7.14 17.82 31.05
N LEU A 211 6.16 18.73 31.06
CA LEU A 211 4.80 18.44 31.52
C LEU A 211 4.14 17.34 30.68
N LEU A 212 4.29 17.37 29.36
CA LEU A 212 3.70 16.39 28.45
C LEU A 212 4.37 15.01 28.55
N ARG A 213 5.69 14.92 28.80
CA ARG A 213 6.36 13.64 29.09
C ARG A 213 5.78 12.96 30.33
N SER A 214 5.59 13.70 31.42
CA SER A 214 4.96 13.14 32.63
C SER A 214 3.46 12.89 32.45
N TYR A 215 2.75 13.71 31.67
CA TYR A 215 1.35 13.43 31.32
C TYR A 215 1.19 12.13 30.54
N ALA A 216 2.08 11.82 29.59
CA ALA A 216 2.06 10.55 28.86
C ALA A 216 2.25 9.32 29.77
N GLN A 217 3.04 9.46 30.84
CA GLN A 217 3.18 8.43 31.88
C GLN A 217 1.92 8.32 32.74
N PHE A 218 1.40 9.45 33.22
CA PHE A 218 0.19 9.54 34.05
C PHE A 218 -1.06 9.01 33.34
N ALA A 219 -1.22 9.31 32.05
CA ALA A 219 -2.32 8.83 31.21
C ALA A 219 -2.16 7.39 30.73
N SER A 220 -1.04 6.72 31.03
CA SER A 220 -0.70 5.46 30.36
C SER A 220 -1.70 4.32 30.62
N SER A 221 -2.26 4.23 31.84
CA SER A 221 -3.30 3.24 32.20
C SER A 221 -4.62 3.53 31.49
N GLU A 222 -5.18 4.73 31.66
CA GLU A 222 -6.45 5.11 31.01
C GLU A 222 -6.38 5.00 29.48
N LEU A 223 -5.23 5.31 28.85
CA LEU A 223 -4.99 5.09 27.42
C LEU A 223 -4.88 3.58 27.07
N GLY A 224 -4.28 2.78 27.94
CA GLY A 224 -4.11 1.33 27.76
C GLY A 224 -5.43 0.55 27.88
N GLU A 225 -6.26 0.88 28.86
CA GLU A 225 -7.62 0.34 29.03
C GLU A 225 -8.50 0.63 27.79
N LEU A 226 -8.40 1.85 27.25
CA LEU A 226 -9.09 2.24 26.02
C LEU A 226 -8.51 1.53 24.79
N GLU A 227 -7.19 1.33 24.70
CA GLU A 227 -6.55 0.52 23.65
C GLU A 227 -6.98 -0.95 23.69
N GLU A 228 -7.12 -1.55 24.88
CA GLU A 228 -7.59 -2.93 25.04
C GLU A 228 -9.07 -3.06 24.62
N HIS A 229 -9.93 -2.12 25.00
CA HIS A 229 -11.31 -2.08 24.52
C HIS A 229 -11.42 -1.89 22.99
N ILE A 230 -10.54 -1.08 22.39
CA ILE A 230 -10.47 -0.93 20.93
C ILE A 230 -9.98 -2.21 20.27
N ALA A 231 -8.92 -2.85 20.79
CA ALA A 231 -8.38 -4.10 20.27
C ALA A 231 -9.41 -5.24 20.34
N ALA A 232 -10.15 -5.36 21.44
CA ALA A 232 -11.24 -6.32 21.59
C ALA A 232 -12.38 -6.05 20.60
N SER A 233 -12.77 -4.77 20.42
CA SER A 233 -13.77 -4.38 19.42
C SER A 233 -13.31 -4.71 17.98
N VAL A 234 -12.04 -4.48 17.68
CA VAL A 234 -11.42 -4.79 16.38
C VAL A 234 -11.39 -6.30 16.09
N GLU A 235 -11.04 -7.13 17.07
CA GLU A 235 -10.97 -8.58 16.87
C GLU A 235 -12.36 -9.23 16.77
N ASP A 236 -13.33 -8.76 17.55
CA ASP A 236 -14.74 -9.13 17.39
C ASP A 236 -15.25 -8.75 15.98
N LEU A 237 -14.99 -7.51 15.54
CA LEU A 237 -15.30 -7.04 14.18
C LEU A 237 -14.57 -7.79 13.05
N LYS A 238 -13.49 -8.52 13.32
CA LYS A 238 -12.92 -9.49 12.35
C LYS A 238 -13.69 -10.80 12.33
N SER A 239 -13.98 -11.35 13.51
CA SER A 239 -14.56 -12.69 13.66
C SER A 239 -15.93 -12.88 13.00
N ARG A 240 -16.69 -11.79 12.81
CA ARG A 240 -18.07 -11.78 12.33
C ARG A 240 -18.38 -10.53 11.49
N PRO A 241 -19.50 -10.50 10.75
CA PRO A 241 -20.00 -9.28 10.12
C PRO A 241 -20.27 -8.18 11.17
N ALA A 242 -19.99 -6.93 10.79
CA ALA A 242 -20.19 -5.78 11.66
C ALA A 242 -21.66 -5.35 11.71
N THR A 243 -22.16 -4.99 12.88
CA THR A 243 -23.41 -4.24 13.01
C THR A 243 -23.11 -2.76 13.24
N LYS A 244 -24.08 -1.89 12.95
CA LYS A 244 -24.00 -0.45 13.25
C LYS A 244 -23.72 -0.15 14.73
N ASN A 245 -24.13 -1.04 15.65
CA ASN A 245 -23.86 -0.89 17.08
C ASN A 245 -22.40 -1.18 17.43
N ASP A 246 -21.78 -2.16 16.76
CA ASP A 246 -20.37 -2.51 16.99
C ASP A 246 -19.44 -1.38 16.52
N ILE A 247 -19.72 -0.83 15.33
CA ILE A 247 -18.99 0.30 14.75
C ILE A 247 -19.18 1.56 15.62
N GLY A 248 -20.40 1.83 16.10
CA GLY A 248 -20.65 2.91 17.06
C GLY A 248 -19.96 2.71 18.42
N THR A 249 -19.74 1.45 18.83
CA THR A 249 -18.98 1.12 20.06
C THR A 249 -17.49 1.39 19.86
N LEU A 250 -16.93 0.97 18.71
CA LEU A 250 -15.55 1.27 18.31
C LEU A 250 -15.30 2.79 18.23
N SER A 251 -16.19 3.53 17.56
CA SER A 251 -16.16 5.01 17.47
C SER A 251 -16.09 5.66 18.86
N ASN A 252 -16.95 5.22 19.78
CA ASN A 252 -17.03 5.74 21.15
C ASN A 252 -15.73 5.52 21.94
N TYR A 253 -15.06 4.37 21.78
CA TYR A 253 -13.76 4.14 22.42
C TYR A 253 -12.62 4.93 21.75
N LEU A 254 -12.58 4.99 20.41
CA LEU A 254 -11.62 5.82 19.67
C LEU A 254 -11.71 7.30 20.08
N GLN A 255 -12.91 7.86 20.13
CA GLN A 255 -13.11 9.27 20.51
C GLN A 255 -12.68 9.56 21.96
N LYS A 256 -12.91 8.63 22.89
CA LYS A 256 -12.39 8.74 24.28
C LYS A 256 -10.87 8.73 24.30
N TRP A 257 -10.24 7.77 23.60
CA TRP A 257 -8.78 7.64 23.54
C TRP A 257 -8.13 8.89 22.96
N ILE A 258 -8.67 9.40 21.84
CA ILE A 258 -8.12 10.58 21.16
C ILE A 258 -8.34 11.86 21.97
N ASN A 259 -9.47 12.01 22.68
CA ASN A 259 -9.68 13.13 23.58
C ASN A 259 -8.67 13.15 24.75
N LEU A 260 -8.24 11.97 25.20
CA LEU A 260 -7.23 11.78 26.24
C LEU A 260 -5.81 12.06 25.68
N ALA A 261 -5.49 11.53 24.51
CA ALA A 261 -4.18 11.70 23.86
C ALA A 261 -3.94 13.09 23.22
N ARG A 262 -5.00 13.90 23.01
CA ARG A 262 -4.93 15.15 22.23
C ARG A 262 -3.78 16.11 22.60
N PRO A 263 -3.41 16.35 23.88
CA PRO A 263 -2.27 17.21 24.22
C PRO A 263 -0.93 16.71 23.66
N LEU A 264 -0.76 15.38 23.59
CA LEU A 264 0.44 14.74 23.05
C LEU A 264 0.45 14.79 21.52
N ILE A 265 -0.70 14.50 20.90
CA ILE A 265 -0.90 14.54 19.45
C ILE A 265 -0.59 15.94 18.90
N GLU A 266 -1.11 17.00 19.53
CA GLU A 266 -0.93 18.37 19.05
C GLU A 266 0.51 18.88 19.22
N SER A 267 1.22 18.46 20.28
CA SER A 267 2.65 18.78 20.48
C SER A 267 3.57 18.06 19.48
N GLU A 268 3.32 16.78 19.17
CA GLU A 268 4.13 16.08 18.16
C GLU A 268 3.80 16.54 16.74
N ALA A 269 2.53 16.84 16.45
CA ALA A 269 2.11 17.40 15.16
C ALA A 269 2.77 18.77 14.89
N SER A 270 2.91 19.65 15.88
CA SER A 270 3.62 20.93 15.71
C SER A 270 5.11 20.77 15.40
N LYS A 271 5.68 19.60 15.71
CA LYS A 271 7.08 19.22 15.42
C LYS A 271 7.19 18.40 14.12
N GLY A 272 6.11 18.27 13.35
CA GLY A 272 6.06 17.51 12.10
C GLY A 272 6.05 15.99 12.26
N ARG A 273 5.68 15.47 13.44
CA ARG A 273 5.70 14.05 13.79
C ARG A 273 4.31 13.52 14.13
N ASP A 274 4.11 12.22 13.94
CA ASP A 274 2.90 11.53 14.38
C ASP A 274 3.14 11.00 15.81
N GLU A 275 2.19 11.17 16.74
CA GLU A 275 2.32 10.62 18.10
C GLU A 275 2.30 9.08 18.04
N PRO A 276 3.27 8.36 18.65
CA PRO A 276 3.47 6.92 18.44
C PRO A 276 2.25 6.02 18.68
N ARG A 277 1.48 6.23 19.76
CA ARG A 277 0.31 5.40 20.08
C ARG A 277 -0.81 5.66 19.07
N SER A 278 -1.08 6.91 18.72
CA SER A 278 -2.08 7.31 17.72
C SER A 278 -1.77 6.74 16.34
N ARG A 279 -0.48 6.73 15.94
CA ARG A 279 0.00 6.10 14.71
C ARG A 279 -0.20 4.58 14.72
N GLN A 280 0.08 3.90 15.84
CA GLN A 280 -0.20 2.46 15.99
C GLN A 280 -1.70 2.14 15.96
N LEU A 281 -2.53 3.00 16.59
CA LEU A 281 -3.98 2.85 16.63
C LEU A 281 -4.59 3.02 15.23
N TYR A 282 -4.17 4.05 14.50
CA TYR A 282 -4.51 4.27 13.10
C TYR A 282 -4.21 3.05 12.22
N PHE A 283 -3.01 2.46 12.31
CA PHE A 283 -2.70 1.23 11.56
C PHE A 283 -3.58 0.06 11.97
N THR A 284 -3.94 -0.06 13.26
CA THR A 284 -4.86 -1.11 13.74
C THR A 284 -6.25 -0.98 13.09
N ILE A 285 -6.80 0.23 13.04
CA ILE A 285 -8.13 0.47 12.44
C ILE A 285 -8.08 0.34 10.91
N ARG A 286 -7.06 0.90 10.24
CA ARG A 286 -6.92 0.76 8.78
C ARG A 286 -6.75 -0.69 8.36
N ASN A 287 -6.01 -1.49 9.13
CA ASN A 287 -5.88 -2.94 8.86
C ASN A 287 -7.23 -3.66 9.01
N LEU A 288 -8.12 -3.25 9.91
CA LEU A 288 -9.49 -3.76 9.97
C LEU A 288 -10.31 -3.36 8.73
N CYS A 289 -10.21 -2.10 8.27
CA CYS A 289 -10.89 -1.67 7.03
C CYS A 289 -10.43 -2.51 5.82
N LEU A 290 -9.11 -2.72 5.68
CA LEU A 290 -8.52 -3.51 4.60
C LEU A 290 -8.90 -5.00 4.71
N ASP A 291 -8.96 -5.57 5.91
CA ASP A 291 -9.40 -6.94 6.18
C ASP A 291 -10.88 -7.14 5.79
N ARG A 292 -11.78 -6.27 6.24
CA ARG A 292 -13.20 -6.29 5.85
C ARG A 292 -13.37 -6.15 4.33
N ALA A 293 -12.61 -5.25 3.70
CA ALA A 293 -12.71 -4.98 2.27
C ALA A 293 -12.14 -6.09 1.37
N ASN A 294 -11.00 -6.71 1.74
CA ASN A 294 -10.29 -7.64 0.85
C ASN A 294 -10.57 -9.12 1.16
N GLU A 295 -10.65 -9.51 2.43
CA GLU A 295 -10.84 -10.92 2.81
C GLU A 295 -12.32 -11.32 2.88
N HIS A 296 -13.21 -10.34 3.07
CA HIS A 296 -14.67 -10.55 3.22
C HIS A 296 -15.53 -9.82 2.17
N GLU A 297 -14.92 -8.98 1.33
CA GLU A 297 -15.62 -8.06 0.40
C GLU A 297 -16.74 -7.22 1.06
N ASP A 298 -16.65 -6.95 2.36
CA ASP A 298 -17.62 -6.13 3.10
C ASP A 298 -17.23 -4.65 3.05
N PHE A 299 -17.34 -4.07 1.86
CA PHE A 299 -17.04 -2.67 1.60
C PHE A 299 -17.93 -1.70 2.41
N ILE A 300 -19.13 -2.12 2.82
CA ILE A 300 -20.06 -1.27 3.59
C ILE A 300 -19.57 -1.13 5.03
N SER A 301 -19.22 -2.24 5.69
CA SER A 301 -18.61 -2.19 7.02
C SER A 301 -17.23 -1.54 6.98
N ALA A 302 -16.41 -1.84 5.96
CA ALA A 302 -15.10 -1.21 5.78
C ALA A 302 -15.21 0.33 5.67
N LEU A 303 -16.16 0.83 4.86
CA LEU A 303 -16.40 2.28 4.73
C LEU A 303 -16.85 2.90 6.06
N ALA A 304 -17.82 2.30 6.74
CA ALA A 304 -18.31 2.84 8.02
C ALA A 304 -17.25 2.84 9.13
N ILE A 305 -16.30 1.90 9.11
CA ILE A 305 -15.13 1.88 10.02
C ILE A 305 -14.07 2.93 9.58
N SER A 306 -13.90 3.15 8.28
CA SER A 306 -12.99 4.16 7.71
C SER A 306 -13.48 5.60 7.95
N GLU A 307 -14.78 5.87 7.75
CA GLU A 307 -15.44 7.14 8.08
C GLU A 307 -15.33 7.41 9.60
N THR A 308 -15.54 6.39 10.44
CA THR A 308 -15.30 6.45 11.90
C THR A 308 -13.84 6.79 12.23
N ALA A 309 -12.88 6.23 11.50
CA ALA A 309 -11.46 6.53 11.67
C ALA A 309 -11.13 7.96 11.22
N SER A 310 -11.83 8.50 10.22
CA SER A 310 -11.63 9.86 9.71
C SER A 310 -12.07 10.93 10.71
N GLU A 311 -13.24 10.77 11.34
CA GLU A 311 -13.70 11.62 12.46
C GLU A 311 -12.69 11.59 13.63
N ALA A 312 -12.20 10.39 13.94
CA ALA A 312 -11.25 10.16 15.03
C ALA A 312 -9.89 10.86 14.76
N PHE A 313 -9.28 10.57 13.61
CA PHE A 313 -7.90 10.97 13.27
C PHE A 313 -7.78 12.27 12.45
N GLU A 314 -8.82 13.11 12.41
CA GLU A 314 -8.84 14.41 11.69
C GLU A 314 -7.58 15.26 11.93
N SER A 315 -7.04 15.30 13.15
CA SER A 315 -5.83 16.08 13.50
C SER A 315 -4.50 15.42 13.12
N LEU A 316 -4.51 14.34 12.33
CA LEU A 316 -3.32 13.64 11.82
C LEU A 316 -3.34 13.71 10.28
N PRO A 317 -2.69 14.71 9.63
CA PRO A 317 -2.86 14.97 8.21
C PRO A 317 -2.65 13.76 7.29
N ARG A 318 -1.61 12.94 7.56
CA ARG A 318 -1.31 11.72 6.80
C ARG A 318 -2.35 10.62 6.95
N ALA A 319 -3.03 10.53 8.10
CA ALA A 319 -4.08 9.56 8.33
C ALA A 319 -5.38 10.02 7.67
N SER A 320 -5.75 11.30 7.83
CA SER A 320 -6.91 11.89 7.20
C SER A 320 -6.84 11.85 5.66
N GLU A 321 -5.70 12.20 5.06
CA GLU A 321 -5.49 12.13 3.60
C GLU A 321 -5.63 10.69 3.08
N GLN A 322 -4.99 9.72 3.74
CA GLN A 322 -5.03 8.32 3.32
C GLN A 322 -6.41 7.67 3.52
N LEU A 323 -7.14 8.01 4.59
CA LEU A 323 -8.50 7.54 4.81
C LEU A 323 -9.48 8.14 3.80
N ALA A 324 -9.28 9.40 3.37
CA ALA A 324 -10.08 10.00 2.30
C ALA A 324 -9.88 9.30 0.94
N GLU A 325 -8.65 8.86 0.62
CA GLU A 325 -8.39 7.99 -0.55
C GLU A 325 -9.09 6.62 -0.41
N ASP A 326 -8.94 5.96 0.74
CA ASP A 326 -9.54 4.65 1.00
C ASP A 326 -11.09 4.71 0.92
N ASP A 327 -11.67 5.77 1.49
CA ASP A 327 -13.10 6.08 1.46
C ASP A 327 -13.65 6.25 0.04
N GLU A 328 -12.93 6.95 -0.86
CA GLU A 328 -13.34 7.06 -2.28
C GLU A 328 -13.35 5.68 -2.95
N VAL A 329 -12.27 4.90 -2.76
CA VAL A 329 -12.14 3.54 -3.31
C VAL A 329 -13.22 2.61 -2.76
N LEU A 330 -13.60 2.72 -1.49
CA LEU A 330 -14.66 1.91 -0.88
C LEU A 330 -16.04 2.30 -1.41
N ARG A 331 -16.34 3.60 -1.56
CA ARG A 331 -17.59 4.08 -2.19
C ARG A 331 -17.69 3.66 -3.65
N ASP A 332 -16.57 3.61 -4.37
CA ASP A 332 -16.50 3.03 -5.72
C ASP A 332 -16.83 1.53 -5.73
N ARG A 333 -16.21 0.71 -4.87
CA ARG A 333 -16.47 -0.74 -4.83
C ARG A 333 -17.92 -1.07 -4.43
N ILE A 334 -18.51 -0.32 -3.49
CA ILE A 334 -19.95 -0.42 -3.15
C ILE A 334 -20.81 -0.12 -4.38
N THR A 335 -20.42 0.89 -5.17
CA THR A 335 -21.13 1.30 -6.39
C THR A 335 -21.00 0.25 -7.48
N GLU A 336 -19.77 -0.17 -7.80
CA GLU A 336 -19.44 -1.19 -8.80
C GLU A 336 -20.18 -2.51 -8.55
N ARG A 337 -20.26 -2.97 -7.29
CA ARG A 337 -20.96 -4.21 -6.91
C ARG A 337 -22.43 -4.28 -7.34
N ARG A 338 -23.07 -3.15 -7.68
CA ARG A 338 -24.41 -3.11 -8.28
C ARG A 338 -24.50 -3.84 -9.62
N ILE A 339 -23.37 -4.10 -10.29
CA ILE A 339 -23.31 -4.88 -11.54
C ILE A 339 -23.43 -6.39 -11.32
N VAL A 340 -23.08 -6.89 -10.13
CA VAL A 340 -22.89 -8.35 -9.88
C VAL A 340 -24.15 -9.17 -10.17
N PRO A 341 -25.38 -8.79 -9.73
CA PRO A 341 -26.59 -9.54 -10.05
C PRO A 341 -26.88 -9.65 -11.56
N LEU A 342 -26.47 -8.66 -12.35
CA LEU A 342 -26.59 -8.71 -13.81
C LEU A 342 -25.52 -9.62 -14.43
N LYS A 343 -24.25 -9.47 -14.01
CA LYS A 343 -23.13 -10.29 -14.47
C LYS A 343 -23.41 -11.77 -14.21
N ASP A 344 -23.77 -12.13 -12.98
CA ASP A 344 -24.00 -13.51 -12.57
C ASP A 344 -25.23 -14.11 -13.27
N PHE A 345 -26.20 -13.29 -13.70
CA PHE A 345 -27.27 -13.74 -14.59
C PHE A 345 -26.77 -14.01 -16.01
N VAL A 346 -25.97 -13.13 -16.60
CA VAL A 346 -25.38 -13.31 -17.94
C VAL A 346 -24.46 -14.54 -18.00
N ASP A 347 -23.70 -14.81 -16.94
CA ASP A 347 -22.80 -15.97 -16.87
C ASP A 347 -23.52 -17.32 -16.71
N ARG A 348 -24.70 -17.33 -16.06
CA ARG A 348 -25.44 -18.58 -15.74
C ARG A 348 -26.57 -18.93 -16.72
N VAL A 349 -27.06 -17.97 -17.50
CA VAL A 349 -28.28 -18.15 -18.31
C VAL A 349 -28.03 -19.13 -19.46
N SER A 350 -28.97 -20.04 -19.72
CA SER A 350 -28.84 -20.95 -20.86
C SER A 350 -29.06 -20.16 -22.14
N LYS A 351 -28.00 -20.02 -22.95
CA LYS A 351 -28.04 -19.16 -24.13
C LYS A 351 -29.11 -19.58 -25.15
N TRP A 352 -29.49 -20.87 -25.18
CA TRP A 352 -30.56 -21.40 -26.03
C TRP A 352 -31.98 -21.09 -25.53
N THR A 353 -32.23 -21.05 -24.21
CA THR A 353 -33.55 -20.68 -23.65
C THR A 353 -33.78 -19.20 -23.82
N ILE A 354 -32.82 -18.36 -23.42
CA ILE A 354 -32.95 -16.91 -23.58
C ILE A 354 -33.03 -16.50 -25.06
N ALA A 355 -32.37 -17.22 -25.99
CA ALA A 355 -32.55 -16.97 -27.42
C ALA A 355 -34.02 -17.15 -27.88
N ALA A 356 -34.69 -18.21 -27.42
CA ALA A 356 -36.10 -18.46 -27.74
C ALA A 356 -37.04 -17.40 -27.12
N ASP A 357 -36.78 -16.97 -25.88
CA ASP A 357 -37.52 -15.88 -25.23
C ASP A 357 -37.31 -14.54 -25.94
N LEU A 358 -36.09 -14.24 -26.39
CA LEU A 358 -35.76 -13.02 -27.14
C LEU A 358 -36.39 -13.01 -28.55
N GLU A 359 -36.32 -14.13 -29.29
CA GLU A 359 -36.89 -14.23 -30.65
C GLU A 359 -38.43 -14.23 -30.64
N SER A 360 -39.09 -14.66 -29.56
CA SER A 360 -40.56 -14.74 -29.47
C SER A 360 -41.23 -13.65 -28.62
N GLY A 361 -40.54 -13.12 -27.60
CA GLY A 361 -41.04 -12.12 -26.65
C GLY A 361 -40.36 -10.76 -26.72
N GLY A 362 -39.24 -10.64 -27.44
CA GLY A 362 -38.44 -9.42 -27.53
C GLY A 362 -37.61 -9.12 -26.28
N PHE A 363 -36.94 -7.97 -26.27
CA PHE A 363 -36.23 -7.43 -25.11
C PHE A 363 -36.80 -6.05 -24.74
N GLY A 364 -37.16 -5.86 -23.47
CA GLY A 364 -37.88 -4.67 -23.01
C GLY A 364 -38.86 -4.95 -21.87
N PRO A 365 -39.65 -3.95 -21.43
CA PRO A 365 -40.59 -4.08 -20.30
C PRO A 365 -41.69 -5.14 -20.49
N SER A 366 -41.97 -5.55 -21.73
CA SER A 366 -42.99 -6.55 -22.08
C SER A 366 -42.41 -7.95 -22.34
N ALA A 367 -41.10 -8.14 -22.15
CA ALA A 367 -40.43 -9.44 -22.33
C ALA A 367 -40.97 -10.50 -21.36
N LYS A 368 -40.67 -11.76 -21.67
CA LYS A 368 -41.09 -12.96 -20.94
C LYS A 368 -39.90 -13.86 -20.64
N GLY A 369 -40.09 -14.84 -19.76
CA GLY A 369 -39.05 -15.81 -19.39
C GLY A 369 -37.74 -15.15 -18.97
N GLU A 370 -36.61 -15.73 -19.38
CA GLU A 370 -35.27 -15.25 -19.01
C GLU A 370 -34.95 -13.87 -19.61
N ALA A 371 -35.57 -13.51 -20.74
CA ALA A 371 -35.42 -12.18 -21.34
C ALA A 371 -36.05 -11.06 -20.48
N ARG A 372 -37.10 -11.38 -19.68
CA ARG A 372 -37.68 -10.47 -18.69
C ARG A 372 -36.75 -10.24 -17.52
N ASP A 373 -36.15 -11.31 -17.00
CA ASP A 373 -35.29 -11.24 -15.81
C ASP A 373 -33.98 -10.51 -16.15
N LEU A 374 -33.40 -10.78 -17.33
CA LEU A 374 -32.31 -9.97 -17.89
C LEU A 374 -32.68 -8.48 -17.98
N TRP A 375 -33.88 -8.16 -18.49
CA TRP A 375 -34.34 -6.77 -18.62
C TRP A 375 -34.45 -6.06 -17.25
N LEU A 376 -34.99 -6.75 -16.23
CA LEU A 376 -35.14 -6.20 -14.88
C LEU A 376 -33.77 -5.96 -14.22
N LEU A 377 -32.84 -6.91 -14.34
CA LEU A 377 -31.48 -6.78 -13.81
C LEU A 377 -30.69 -5.68 -14.53
N PHE A 378 -30.79 -5.61 -15.86
CA PHE A 378 -30.17 -4.55 -16.66
C PHE A 378 -30.73 -3.17 -16.31
N SER A 379 -32.06 -3.03 -16.21
CA SER A 379 -32.71 -1.77 -15.83
C SER A 379 -32.29 -1.32 -14.42
N THR A 380 -32.14 -2.27 -13.49
CA THR A 380 -31.69 -2.01 -12.11
C THR A 380 -30.24 -1.56 -12.07
N ALA A 381 -29.34 -2.26 -12.79
CA ALA A 381 -27.94 -1.89 -12.88
C ALA A 381 -27.75 -0.53 -13.58
N LEU A 382 -28.48 -0.28 -14.67
CA LEU A 382 -28.47 1.01 -15.37
C LEU A 382 -28.91 2.15 -14.46
N GLY A 383 -30.07 2.02 -13.79
CA GLY A 383 -30.53 3.01 -12.81
C GLY A 383 -29.56 3.22 -11.65
N GLY A 384 -28.88 2.15 -11.22
CA GLY A 384 -27.88 2.17 -10.14
C GLY A 384 -26.52 2.77 -10.53
N LEU A 385 -26.17 2.86 -11.81
CA LEU A 385 -24.82 3.22 -12.29
C LEU A 385 -24.76 4.43 -13.25
N ARG A 386 -25.89 4.90 -13.81
CA ARG A 386 -25.94 5.94 -14.89
C ARG A 386 -25.22 7.26 -14.58
N GLN A 387 -25.05 7.62 -13.32
CA GLN A 387 -24.37 8.86 -12.87
C GLN A 387 -23.03 8.57 -12.19
N THR A 388 -22.34 7.51 -12.59
CA THR A 388 -21.10 7.01 -11.99
C THR A 388 -20.08 6.68 -13.08
N LYS A 389 -18.79 6.54 -12.74
CA LYS A 389 -17.75 6.13 -13.71
C LYS A 389 -17.92 4.69 -14.24
N PHE A 390 -18.87 3.94 -13.70
CA PHE A 390 -19.23 2.58 -14.11
C PHE A 390 -20.46 2.52 -15.04
N ALA A 391 -20.96 3.67 -15.52
CA ALA A 391 -22.19 3.76 -16.31
C ALA A 391 -22.23 2.86 -17.57
N ASP A 392 -21.08 2.58 -18.17
CA ASP A 392 -20.97 1.72 -19.36
C ASP A 392 -21.06 0.21 -19.06
N LEU A 393 -20.81 -0.24 -17.82
CA LEU A 393 -20.73 -1.68 -17.49
C LEU A 393 -21.99 -2.50 -17.85
N PRO A 394 -23.24 -2.04 -17.58
CA PRO A 394 -24.44 -2.79 -17.96
C PRO A 394 -24.55 -3.01 -19.47
N TRP A 395 -24.13 -2.02 -20.25
CA TRP A 395 -24.16 -2.05 -21.71
C TRP A 395 -23.11 -3.00 -22.27
N ILE A 396 -21.90 -3.00 -21.70
CA ILE A 396 -20.80 -3.90 -22.09
C ILE A 396 -21.19 -5.37 -21.87
N LEU A 397 -21.85 -5.69 -20.75
CA LEU A 397 -22.31 -7.06 -20.48
C LEU A 397 -23.37 -7.54 -21.48
N LEU A 398 -24.40 -6.73 -21.77
CA LEU A 398 -25.43 -7.10 -22.75
C LEU A 398 -24.89 -7.11 -24.19
N ARG A 399 -23.92 -6.26 -24.52
CA ARG A 399 -23.18 -6.31 -25.79
C ARG A 399 -22.44 -7.65 -25.92
N GLY A 400 -21.72 -8.06 -24.87
CA GLY A 400 -21.03 -9.36 -24.84
C GLY A 400 -21.98 -10.54 -25.01
N LEU A 401 -23.12 -10.54 -24.32
CA LEU A 401 -24.17 -11.55 -24.49
C LEU A 401 -24.71 -11.58 -25.93
N ALA A 402 -24.99 -10.43 -26.53
CA ALA A 402 -25.47 -10.36 -27.91
C ALA A 402 -24.43 -10.87 -28.93
N ILE A 403 -23.14 -10.55 -28.75
CA ILE A 403 -22.05 -11.06 -29.59
C ILE A 403 -21.95 -12.59 -29.48
N ASN A 404 -22.03 -13.15 -28.27
CA ASN A 404 -22.00 -14.60 -28.05
C ASN A 404 -23.24 -15.30 -28.65
N LEU A 405 -24.43 -14.70 -28.50
CA LEU A 405 -25.65 -15.18 -29.16
C LEU A 405 -25.54 -15.16 -30.69
N ASN A 406 -24.89 -14.14 -31.28
CA ASN A 406 -24.69 -14.05 -32.72
C ASN A 406 -23.70 -15.13 -33.22
N ASN A 407 -22.56 -15.28 -32.53
CA ASN A 407 -21.39 -16.00 -33.02
C ASN A 407 -21.33 -17.47 -32.56
N GLU A 408 -21.49 -17.72 -31.26
CA GLU A 408 -21.31 -19.07 -30.68
C GLU A 408 -22.58 -19.91 -30.83
N GLU A 409 -23.73 -19.29 -30.58
CA GLU A 409 -25.05 -19.96 -30.55
C GLU A 409 -25.82 -19.84 -31.87
N ASN A 410 -25.20 -19.25 -32.90
CA ASN A 410 -25.79 -19.00 -34.22
C ASN A 410 -27.23 -18.45 -34.12
N SER A 411 -27.47 -17.51 -33.22
CA SER A 411 -28.79 -16.94 -32.89
C SER A 411 -28.81 -15.42 -33.13
N PRO A 412 -28.58 -14.99 -34.39
CA PRO A 412 -28.42 -13.58 -34.75
C PRO A 412 -29.69 -12.75 -34.58
N VAL A 413 -30.88 -13.36 -34.57
CA VAL A 413 -32.15 -12.64 -34.33
C VAL A 413 -32.28 -12.27 -32.85
N ALA A 414 -32.00 -13.20 -31.93
CA ALA A 414 -31.90 -12.92 -30.49
C ALA A 414 -30.85 -11.82 -30.19
N ALA A 415 -29.65 -11.94 -30.77
CA ALA A 415 -28.60 -10.94 -30.65
C ALA A 415 -29.06 -9.56 -31.12
N LYS A 416 -29.63 -9.49 -32.33
CA LYS A 416 -30.19 -8.26 -32.91
C LYS A 416 -31.25 -7.62 -32.01
N VAL A 417 -32.16 -8.42 -31.42
CA VAL A 417 -33.23 -7.92 -30.54
C VAL A 417 -32.67 -7.20 -29.31
N ILE A 418 -31.59 -7.70 -28.71
CA ILE A 418 -30.87 -7.00 -27.63
C ILE A 418 -30.31 -5.67 -28.17
N ILE A 419 -29.53 -5.72 -29.25
CA ILE A 419 -28.76 -4.56 -29.74
C ILE A 419 -29.67 -3.42 -30.23
N GLU A 420 -30.78 -3.72 -30.93
CA GLU A 420 -31.77 -2.71 -31.31
C GLU A 420 -32.36 -2.00 -30.08
N GLN A 421 -32.62 -2.73 -28.99
CA GLN A 421 -33.16 -2.15 -27.77
C GLN A 421 -32.10 -1.37 -26.97
N LEU A 422 -30.83 -1.80 -26.97
CA LEU A 422 -29.74 -1.00 -26.41
C LEU A 422 -29.61 0.33 -27.16
N LEU A 423 -29.63 0.32 -28.50
CA LEU A 423 -29.54 1.54 -29.31
C LEU A 423 -30.74 2.48 -29.13
N ARG A 424 -31.94 1.96 -28.82
CA ARG A 424 -33.12 2.77 -28.43
C ARG A 424 -33.01 3.40 -27.04
N LEU A 425 -32.26 2.81 -26.11
CA LEU A 425 -32.03 3.41 -24.80
C LEU A 425 -30.84 4.38 -24.83
N ALA A 426 -29.87 4.13 -25.71
CA ALA A 426 -28.72 5.00 -25.91
C ALA A 426 -29.09 6.41 -26.41
N SER A 427 -30.23 6.58 -27.10
CA SER A 427 -30.73 7.91 -27.48
C SER A 427 -31.10 8.80 -26.29
N ASP A 428 -31.38 8.20 -25.12
CA ASP A 428 -31.73 8.92 -23.90
C ASP A 428 -30.48 9.33 -23.09
N GLY A 429 -29.29 8.90 -23.52
CA GLY A 429 -27.99 9.25 -22.94
C GLY A 429 -27.62 8.53 -21.63
N GLY A 430 -26.33 8.56 -21.28
CA GLY A 430 -25.76 7.78 -20.16
C GLY A 430 -25.01 6.53 -20.61
N ILE A 431 -24.33 6.63 -21.76
CA ILE A 431 -23.45 5.64 -22.39
C ILE A 431 -22.38 6.40 -23.21
N SER A 432 -21.16 5.87 -23.33
CA SER A 432 -20.12 6.48 -24.18
C SER A 432 -20.44 6.45 -25.68
N ALA A 433 -19.98 7.47 -26.41
CA ALA A 433 -20.18 7.59 -27.85
C ALA A 433 -19.48 6.48 -28.65
N GLU A 434 -18.36 5.99 -28.12
CA GLU A 434 -17.57 4.88 -28.68
C GLU A 434 -18.36 3.56 -28.62
N LEU A 435 -18.98 3.26 -27.47
CA LEU A 435 -19.81 2.06 -27.30
C LEU A 435 -21.10 2.13 -28.15
N VAL A 436 -21.68 3.32 -28.35
CA VAL A 436 -22.77 3.54 -29.32
C VAL A 436 -22.30 3.33 -30.76
N GLY A 437 -21.03 3.60 -31.07
CA GLY A 437 -20.39 3.20 -32.33
C GLY A 437 -20.38 1.69 -32.50
N SER A 438 -19.76 0.98 -31.56
CA SER A 438 -19.66 -0.49 -31.61
C SER A 438 -21.03 -1.18 -31.68
N LEU A 439 -22.03 -0.71 -30.92
CA LEU A 439 -23.39 -1.28 -30.98
C LEU A 439 -24.04 -1.16 -32.37
N ARG A 440 -23.66 -0.16 -33.20
CA ARG A 440 -24.13 -0.06 -34.60
C ARG A 440 -23.43 -1.06 -35.51
N GLU A 441 -22.14 -1.33 -35.27
CA GLU A 441 -21.37 -2.34 -35.98
C GLU A 441 -21.90 -3.75 -35.65
N ASP A 442 -22.17 -4.04 -34.37
CA ASP A 442 -22.79 -5.29 -33.93
C ASP A 442 -24.19 -5.46 -34.53
N LEU A 443 -25.00 -4.38 -34.58
CA LEU A 443 -26.33 -4.41 -35.20
C LEU A 443 -26.26 -4.74 -36.70
N PHE A 444 -25.27 -4.20 -37.41
CA PHE A 444 -25.04 -4.52 -38.81
C PHE A 444 -24.69 -6.00 -38.99
N ALA A 445 -23.74 -6.52 -38.20
CA ALA A 445 -23.34 -7.93 -38.23
C ALA A 445 -24.53 -8.86 -37.91
N ALA A 446 -25.25 -8.61 -36.81
CA ALA A 446 -26.43 -9.41 -36.45
C ALA A 446 -27.55 -9.31 -37.50
N THR A 447 -27.72 -8.15 -38.15
CA THR A 447 -28.70 -7.98 -39.24
C THR A 447 -28.27 -8.73 -40.52
N LYS A 448 -26.98 -8.76 -40.88
CA LYS A 448 -26.44 -9.57 -41.98
C LYS A 448 -26.68 -11.05 -41.70
N ASN A 449 -26.16 -11.54 -40.58
CA ASN A 449 -26.20 -12.96 -40.21
C ASN A 449 -27.65 -13.47 -40.04
N ALA A 450 -28.58 -12.65 -39.54
CA ALA A 450 -30.00 -13.00 -39.47
C ALA A 450 -30.66 -13.16 -40.85
N LYS A 451 -30.34 -12.27 -41.80
CA LYS A 451 -30.84 -12.36 -43.18
C LYS A 451 -30.22 -13.54 -43.92
N GLU A 452 -28.93 -13.84 -43.70
CA GLU A 452 -28.26 -15.04 -44.22
C GLU A 452 -28.83 -16.34 -43.66
N LYS A 453 -29.02 -16.44 -42.33
CA LYS A 453 -29.65 -17.61 -41.68
C LYS A 453 -31.07 -17.86 -42.18
N ARG A 454 -31.83 -16.80 -42.52
CA ARG A 454 -33.15 -16.91 -43.17
C ARG A 454 -33.02 -17.39 -44.62
N LEU A 455 -32.11 -16.81 -45.40
CA LEU A 455 -31.86 -17.19 -46.80
C LEU A 455 -31.46 -18.67 -46.92
N LEU A 456 -30.53 -19.12 -46.07
CA LEU A 456 -30.08 -20.51 -45.99
C LEU A 456 -31.28 -21.47 -45.84
N LYS A 457 -32.11 -21.28 -44.80
CA LYS A 457 -33.30 -22.09 -44.56
C LYS A 457 -34.27 -22.12 -45.74
N LEU A 458 -34.48 -21.00 -46.42
CA LEU A 458 -35.38 -20.91 -47.58
C LEU A 458 -34.83 -21.66 -48.81
N VAL A 459 -33.51 -21.65 -49.03
CA VAL A 459 -32.91 -22.44 -50.12
C VAL A 459 -32.85 -23.93 -49.77
N GLU A 460 -32.60 -24.30 -48.52
CA GLU A 460 -32.68 -25.68 -48.01
C GLU A 460 -34.10 -26.26 -48.15
N ALA A 461 -35.13 -25.45 -47.86
CA ALA A 461 -36.54 -25.80 -48.08
C ALA A 461 -36.96 -25.81 -49.57
N GLY A 462 -36.09 -25.38 -50.49
CA GLY A 462 -36.37 -25.29 -51.92
C GLY A 462 -37.27 -24.12 -52.35
N GLU A 463 -37.62 -23.21 -51.43
CA GLU A 463 -38.50 -22.06 -51.64
C GLU A 463 -37.86 -20.97 -52.53
N THR A 464 -37.68 -21.30 -53.81
CA THR A 464 -36.84 -20.53 -54.73
C THR A 464 -37.32 -19.09 -54.94
N SER A 465 -38.63 -18.80 -54.82
CA SER A 465 -39.13 -17.42 -54.89
C SER A 465 -38.88 -16.67 -53.58
N THR A 466 -39.29 -17.22 -52.44
CA THR A 466 -39.09 -16.62 -51.11
C THR A 466 -37.61 -16.38 -50.81
N ALA A 467 -36.72 -17.27 -51.28
CA ALA A 467 -35.28 -17.11 -51.19
C ALA A 467 -34.75 -15.94 -52.04
N LEU A 468 -35.30 -15.70 -53.24
CA LEU A 468 -34.95 -14.53 -54.05
C LEU A 468 -35.41 -13.22 -53.40
N ASP A 469 -36.60 -13.21 -52.79
CA ASP A 469 -37.12 -12.03 -52.09
C ASP A 469 -36.30 -11.74 -50.82
N ALA A 470 -35.86 -12.77 -50.09
CA ALA A 470 -34.96 -12.65 -48.94
C ALA A 470 -33.54 -12.19 -49.36
N LEU A 471 -33.06 -12.63 -50.51
CA LEU A 471 -31.76 -12.21 -51.07
C LEU A 471 -31.78 -10.75 -51.55
N ASP A 472 -32.90 -10.29 -52.09
CA ASP A 472 -33.10 -8.88 -52.44
C ASP A 472 -33.29 -8.01 -51.19
N ASP A 473 -33.80 -8.58 -50.09
CA ASP A 473 -33.81 -7.93 -48.79
C ASP A 473 -32.44 -7.90 -48.08
N LEU A 474 -31.56 -8.86 -48.39
CA LEU A 474 -30.15 -8.85 -47.98
C LEU A 474 -29.33 -7.82 -48.77
N LEU A 475 -29.50 -7.76 -50.10
CA LEU A 475 -28.80 -6.82 -50.97
C LEU A 475 -29.11 -5.33 -50.69
N LYS A 476 -30.16 -5.02 -49.91
CA LYS A 476 -30.49 -3.64 -49.45
C LYS A 476 -29.61 -3.12 -48.31
N ILE A 477 -28.91 -3.98 -47.56
CA ILE A 477 -28.00 -3.51 -46.50
C ILE A 477 -26.66 -3.05 -47.12
N ASP A 478 -25.87 -2.28 -46.37
CA ASP A 478 -24.62 -1.69 -46.87
C ASP A 478 -23.45 -2.70 -46.86
N LEU A 479 -23.59 -3.70 -47.72
CA LEU A 479 -22.65 -4.80 -47.91
C LEU A 479 -21.36 -4.37 -48.61
N SER A 480 -20.26 -5.01 -48.20
CA SER A 480 -18.98 -4.94 -48.89
C SER A 480 -19.09 -5.31 -50.38
N ALA A 481 -18.17 -4.82 -51.20
CA ALA A 481 -18.16 -5.14 -52.64
C ALA A 481 -18.01 -6.66 -52.91
N GLU A 482 -17.30 -7.37 -52.04
CA GLU A 482 -17.07 -8.82 -52.12
C GLU A 482 -18.35 -9.59 -51.77
N ASP A 483 -18.98 -9.31 -50.62
CA ASP A 483 -20.29 -9.85 -50.23
C ASP A 483 -21.34 -9.64 -51.33
N ARG A 484 -21.44 -8.38 -51.80
CA ARG A 484 -22.41 -7.96 -52.81
C ARG A 484 -22.21 -8.67 -54.14
N ALA A 485 -20.97 -9.03 -54.51
CA ALA A 485 -20.70 -9.83 -55.70
C ALA A 485 -21.19 -11.29 -55.53
N VAL A 486 -20.92 -11.92 -54.38
CA VAL A 486 -21.30 -13.31 -54.08
C VAL A 486 -22.83 -13.47 -54.04
N TYR A 487 -23.54 -12.58 -53.35
CA TYR A 487 -25.01 -12.63 -53.31
C TYR A 487 -25.65 -12.39 -54.68
N ASN A 488 -25.10 -11.49 -55.52
CA ASN A 488 -25.59 -11.32 -56.88
C ASN A 488 -25.34 -12.57 -57.75
N GLN A 489 -24.24 -13.29 -57.55
CA GLN A 489 -23.99 -14.58 -58.19
C GLN A 489 -25.01 -15.64 -57.76
N LEU A 490 -25.37 -15.68 -56.47
CA LEU A 490 -26.42 -16.56 -55.94
C LEU A 490 -27.80 -16.20 -56.51
N LYS A 491 -28.12 -14.90 -56.60
CA LYS A 491 -29.36 -14.40 -57.19
C LYS A 491 -29.53 -14.86 -58.63
N PHE A 492 -28.49 -14.74 -59.45
CA PHE A 492 -28.51 -15.21 -60.83
C PHE A 492 -28.76 -16.72 -60.93
N LYS A 493 -28.12 -17.53 -60.09
CA LYS A 493 -28.34 -18.99 -60.06
C LYS A 493 -29.79 -19.35 -59.67
N LEU A 494 -30.32 -18.75 -58.59
CA LEU A 494 -31.69 -18.98 -58.14
C LEU A 494 -32.74 -18.50 -59.16
N GLN A 495 -32.49 -17.39 -59.86
CA GLN A 495 -33.34 -16.94 -60.98
C GLN A 495 -33.33 -17.93 -62.15
N SER A 496 -32.17 -18.51 -62.49
CA SER A 496 -32.04 -19.53 -63.54
C SER A 496 -32.79 -20.82 -63.18
N GLN A 497 -32.71 -21.23 -61.90
CA GLN A 497 -33.47 -22.35 -61.34
C GLN A 497 -34.99 -22.10 -61.40
N ARG A 498 -35.46 -20.92 -60.97
CA ARG A 498 -36.88 -20.53 -61.05
C ARG A 498 -37.44 -20.58 -62.47
N ASN A 499 -36.62 -20.21 -63.46
CA ASN A 499 -37.02 -20.15 -64.87
C ASN A 499 -36.94 -21.52 -65.58
N GLY A 500 -36.84 -22.64 -64.84
CA GLY A 500 -36.94 -24.02 -65.37
C GLY A 500 -35.79 -24.47 -66.28
N ARG A 501 -34.70 -23.69 -66.36
CA ARG A 501 -33.68 -23.82 -67.42
C ARG A 501 -32.45 -24.64 -66.98
N TYR A 502 -32.63 -25.54 -66.02
CA TYR A 502 -31.55 -26.09 -65.17
C TYR A 502 -31.41 -27.62 -65.30
N ILE A 503 -30.18 -28.09 -65.54
CA ILE A 503 -29.84 -29.52 -65.66
C ILE A 503 -29.44 -30.08 -64.29
N LYS A 504 -29.74 -31.36 -64.02
CA LYS A 504 -29.64 -32.01 -62.68
C LYS A 504 -28.32 -31.81 -61.92
N TRP A 505 -27.19 -31.62 -62.59
CA TRP A 505 -25.89 -31.33 -61.94
C TRP A 505 -25.81 -29.94 -61.28
N GLY A 506 -26.67 -28.99 -61.68
CA GLY A 506 -26.64 -27.62 -61.19
C GLY A 506 -27.07 -27.44 -59.72
N PHE A 507 -27.82 -28.39 -59.15
CA PHE A 507 -28.31 -28.31 -57.76
C PHE A 507 -27.16 -28.22 -56.75
N PHE A 508 -26.15 -29.09 -56.89
CA PHE A 508 -24.92 -29.03 -56.09
C PHE A 508 -24.15 -27.72 -56.27
N GLY A 509 -24.27 -27.07 -57.45
CA GLY A 509 -23.70 -25.75 -57.71
C GLY A 509 -24.47 -24.57 -57.12
N VAL A 510 -25.69 -24.79 -56.63
CA VAL A 510 -26.46 -23.83 -55.81
C VAL A 510 -26.15 -24.09 -54.34
N VAL A 511 -26.34 -25.33 -53.87
CA VAL A 511 -26.02 -25.73 -52.48
C VAL A 511 -24.56 -25.41 -52.11
N GLY A 512 -23.61 -25.69 -53.00
CA GLY A 512 -22.20 -25.34 -52.79
C GLY A 512 -21.91 -23.84 -52.75
N LEU A 513 -22.73 -22.99 -53.39
CA LEU A 513 -22.62 -21.52 -53.28
C LEU A 513 -23.33 -21.00 -52.02
N VAL A 514 -24.39 -21.66 -51.58
CA VAL A 514 -25.06 -21.37 -50.30
C VAL A 514 -24.16 -21.73 -49.11
N LEU A 515 -23.43 -22.85 -49.19
CA LEU A 515 -22.39 -23.20 -48.23
C LEU A 515 -21.19 -22.23 -48.29
N LEU A 516 -20.82 -21.75 -49.48
CA LEU A 516 -19.81 -20.69 -49.62
C LEU A 516 -20.26 -19.38 -48.94
N VAL A 517 -21.53 -18.99 -49.11
CA VAL A 517 -22.14 -17.84 -48.41
C VAL A 517 -22.12 -18.03 -46.89
N ALA A 518 -22.51 -19.21 -46.40
CA ALA A 518 -22.47 -19.51 -44.96
C ALA A 518 -21.04 -19.43 -44.38
N SER A 519 -20.02 -19.82 -45.16
CA SER A 519 -18.60 -19.69 -44.79
C SER A 519 -18.11 -18.23 -44.74
N ILE A 520 -18.60 -17.38 -45.65
CA ILE A 520 -18.26 -15.94 -45.70
C ILE A 520 -18.84 -15.16 -44.52
N SER A 521 -19.96 -15.60 -43.95
CA SER A 521 -20.59 -15.00 -42.76
C SER A 521 -19.65 -14.92 -41.54
N ASN A 522 -18.61 -15.77 -41.49
CA ASN A 522 -17.63 -15.84 -40.39
C ASN A 522 -16.34 -14.99 -40.59
N ASN A 523 -16.16 -14.25 -41.69
CA ASN A 523 -14.89 -13.53 -41.94
C ASN A 523 -15.05 -12.20 -42.70
N SER A 524 -14.73 -11.07 -42.04
CA SER A 524 -14.56 -9.73 -42.64
C SER A 524 -13.86 -8.82 -41.62
N GLY A 525 -12.82 -8.03 -41.90
CA GLY A 525 -12.00 -7.83 -43.11
C GLY A 525 -10.66 -7.18 -42.68
N PRO A 526 -10.06 -6.22 -43.42
CA PRO A 526 -10.28 -5.82 -44.81
C PRO A 526 -9.03 -6.13 -45.69
N SER A 527 -9.03 -5.63 -46.93
CA SER A 527 -7.91 -5.73 -47.88
C SER A 527 -7.78 -4.43 -48.69
N SER A 528 -6.55 -3.92 -48.88
CA SER A 528 -6.23 -2.83 -49.81
C SER A 528 -5.29 -3.31 -50.92
N SER A 529 -5.36 -2.69 -52.10
CA SER A 529 -4.80 -3.22 -53.34
C SER A 529 -3.57 -2.44 -53.85
N GLY A 530 -2.64 -3.16 -54.49
CA GLY A 530 -1.46 -2.64 -55.17
C GLY A 530 -0.97 -3.65 -56.22
N SER A 531 -0.44 -3.19 -57.36
CA SER A 531 -0.53 -3.94 -58.62
C SER A 531 0.78 -4.39 -59.30
N SER A 532 0.86 -5.71 -59.51
CA SER A 532 1.34 -6.43 -60.72
C SER A 532 2.78 -6.27 -61.27
N SER A 533 3.56 -7.36 -61.16
CA SER A 533 4.54 -7.94 -62.12
C SER A 533 5.14 -9.23 -61.51
N SER A 534 5.93 -10.12 -62.14
CA SER A 534 5.95 -10.82 -63.47
C SER A 534 6.82 -12.11 -63.26
N ALA A 535 7.04 -13.11 -64.13
CA ALA A 535 6.80 -13.36 -65.57
C ALA A 535 6.66 -14.91 -65.83
N ARG A 536 6.97 -15.39 -67.05
CA ARG A 536 7.06 -16.81 -67.50
C ARG A 536 7.89 -16.88 -68.82
N PRO A 537 8.22 -18.04 -69.47
CA PRO A 537 7.93 -19.48 -69.18
C PRO A 537 9.11 -20.50 -69.47
N VAL A 538 8.76 -21.81 -69.51
CA VAL A 538 9.38 -22.97 -70.25
C VAL A 538 10.34 -23.93 -69.48
N GLN A 539 10.31 -25.23 -69.87
CA GLN A 539 11.06 -26.42 -69.40
C GLN A 539 12.09 -26.89 -70.49
N PRO A 540 12.46 -28.19 -70.75
CA PRO A 540 12.44 -29.47 -69.99
C PRO A 540 13.72 -30.36 -70.10
N SER A 541 13.79 -31.51 -69.38
CA SER A 541 14.08 -32.88 -69.92
C SER A 541 14.48 -33.94 -68.84
N PHE A 542 14.61 -35.22 -69.25
CA PHE A 542 14.77 -36.48 -68.47
C PHE A 542 15.99 -37.31 -69.01
N PRO A 543 16.19 -38.63 -68.73
CA PRO A 543 16.45 -39.38 -67.48
C PRO A 543 17.69 -40.34 -67.60
N SER A 544 18.00 -41.20 -66.59
CA SER A 544 18.53 -42.59 -66.75
C SER A 544 18.68 -43.37 -65.42
N THR A 545 18.96 -44.68 -65.49
CA THR A 545 18.84 -45.72 -64.41
C THR A 545 20.05 -46.72 -64.39
N PRO A 546 19.90 -48.03 -64.08
CA PRO A 546 19.74 -48.76 -62.78
C PRO A 546 21.05 -49.56 -62.45
N PRO A 547 21.14 -50.82 -61.91
CA PRO A 547 20.23 -51.74 -61.18
C PRO A 547 20.90 -52.42 -59.92
N ARG A 548 20.39 -53.61 -59.50
CA ARG A 548 20.94 -54.60 -58.52
C ARG A 548 20.75 -54.28 -57.01
N THR A 549 20.85 -55.20 -56.03
CA THR A 549 20.53 -56.66 -55.80
C THR A 549 20.81 -56.92 -54.30
N ASN A 550 20.25 -57.85 -53.51
CA ASN A 550 19.14 -58.84 -53.53
C ASN A 550 18.87 -59.23 -52.04
N GLY A 551 17.85 -60.00 -51.64
CA GLY A 551 16.74 -60.65 -52.34
C GLY A 551 15.88 -61.49 -51.36
N ASP A 552 14.74 -62.00 -51.86
CA ASP A 552 13.87 -63.11 -51.38
C ASP A 552 13.41 -63.14 -49.90
N ASN A 553 12.12 -63.29 -49.55
CA ASN A 553 10.88 -63.56 -50.32
C ASN A 553 9.65 -63.08 -49.46
N PHE A 554 8.34 -63.34 -49.67
CA PHE A 554 7.56 -64.23 -50.55
C PHE A 554 6.08 -63.72 -50.70
N SER A 555 5.20 -64.55 -51.30
CA SER A 555 3.73 -64.59 -51.14
C SER A 555 2.87 -63.32 -51.35
N ASN A 556 2.57 -63.05 -52.63
CA ASN A 556 1.32 -62.61 -53.28
C ASN A 556 0.02 -62.31 -52.46
N PRO A 557 -0.96 -61.56 -53.03
CA PRO A 557 -0.89 -60.59 -54.15
C PRO A 557 -1.55 -59.22 -53.81
N ARG A 558 -1.42 -58.22 -54.70
CA ARG A 558 -1.78 -56.81 -54.42
C ARG A 558 -3.00 -56.32 -55.23
N ILE A 559 -3.96 -55.69 -54.53
CA ILE A 559 -4.95 -54.77 -55.14
C ILE A 559 -4.42 -53.32 -54.98
N PRO A 560 -4.60 -52.40 -55.95
CA PRO A 560 -3.88 -51.12 -55.96
C PRO A 560 -4.24 -50.20 -54.78
N THR A 561 -3.21 -49.74 -54.07
CA THR A 561 -3.32 -48.67 -53.06
C THR A 561 -3.16 -47.31 -53.74
N PRO A 562 -4.06 -46.33 -53.54
CA PRO A 562 -3.76 -44.94 -53.88
C PRO A 562 -2.52 -44.46 -53.10
N GLN A 563 -1.63 -43.69 -53.73
CA GLN A 563 -0.52 -43.08 -53.03
C GLN A 563 -0.99 -41.81 -52.32
N THR A 564 -0.97 -41.81 -51.00
CA THR A 564 -1.14 -40.59 -50.19
C THR A 564 0.09 -39.71 -50.35
N GLU A 565 -0.08 -38.43 -50.70
CA GLU A 565 1.00 -37.45 -50.56
C GLU A 565 1.39 -37.28 -49.07
N PRO A 566 2.64 -36.92 -48.76
CA PRO A 566 3.06 -36.70 -47.37
C PRO A 566 2.27 -35.54 -46.75
N VAL A 567 1.43 -35.86 -45.77
CA VAL A 567 0.63 -34.86 -45.05
C VAL A 567 1.57 -33.94 -44.28
N ASP A 568 1.66 -32.67 -44.70
CA ASP A 568 2.40 -31.65 -43.97
C ASP A 568 1.77 -31.46 -42.58
N THR A 569 2.51 -31.91 -41.57
CA THR A 569 2.16 -31.89 -40.15
C THR A 569 2.93 -30.81 -39.37
N SER A 570 3.65 -29.92 -40.07
CA SER A 570 4.47 -28.88 -39.44
C SER A 570 3.64 -27.85 -38.64
N GLU A 571 4.18 -27.41 -37.50
CA GLU A 571 3.72 -26.24 -36.76
C GLU A 571 4.62 -25.06 -37.13
N ILE A 572 4.14 -24.15 -37.97
CA ILE A 572 4.90 -22.95 -38.37
C ILE A 572 4.41 -21.77 -37.55
N LYS A 573 5.30 -21.16 -36.76
CA LYS A 573 4.94 -20.02 -35.90
C LYS A 573 4.44 -18.83 -36.76
N PRO A 574 3.24 -18.28 -36.53
CA PRO A 574 2.72 -17.15 -37.30
C PRO A 574 3.54 -15.86 -37.10
N PRO A 575 3.47 -14.90 -38.06
CA PRO A 575 3.94 -13.54 -37.83
C PRO A 575 3.14 -12.85 -36.72
N ILE A 576 3.71 -11.79 -36.15
CA ILE A 576 3.00 -10.89 -35.22
C ILE A 576 2.05 -10.00 -36.02
N GLY A 577 0.88 -9.69 -35.43
CA GLY A 577 -0.11 -8.77 -35.98
C GLY A 577 -1.50 -9.40 -36.16
N SER A 578 -2.52 -8.54 -36.20
CA SER A 578 -3.91 -8.92 -36.43
C SER A 578 -4.25 -9.01 -37.92
N GLY A 579 -5.28 -9.79 -38.28
CA GLY A 579 -5.81 -9.87 -39.65
C GLY A 579 -4.90 -10.61 -40.66
N ASN A 580 -3.79 -11.19 -40.20
CA ASN A 580 -2.91 -12.04 -40.99
C ASN A 580 -3.68 -13.24 -41.59
N LEU A 581 -3.42 -13.60 -42.86
CA LEU A 581 -3.96 -14.82 -43.46
C LEU A 581 -3.02 -15.99 -43.16
N LEU A 582 -3.49 -16.94 -42.35
CA LEU A 582 -2.69 -18.07 -41.87
C LEU A 582 -2.85 -19.31 -42.77
N SER A 583 -1.74 -19.99 -43.04
CA SER A 583 -1.73 -21.31 -43.67
C SER A 583 -2.15 -22.41 -42.68
N ARG A 584 -2.52 -23.60 -43.16
CA ARG A 584 -2.76 -24.81 -42.33
C ARG A 584 -1.72 -25.01 -41.22
N ALA A 585 -0.43 -24.86 -41.53
CA ALA A 585 0.66 -25.02 -40.56
C ALA A 585 0.73 -23.90 -39.50
N ASN A 586 0.27 -22.69 -39.82
CA ASN A 586 0.14 -21.59 -38.87
C ASN A 586 -1.11 -21.72 -38.00
N ILE A 587 -2.24 -22.14 -38.59
CA ILE A 587 -3.49 -22.45 -37.88
C ILE A 587 -3.24 -23.60 -36.89
N ARG A 588 -2.46 -24.61 -37.31
CA ARG A 588 -1.98 -25.72 -36.46
C ARG A 588 -1.26 -25.20 -35.23
N TYR A 589 -0.25 -24.35 -35.39
CA TYR A 589 0.43 -23.70 -34.27
C TYR A 589 -0.56 -22.96 -33.35
N CYS A 590 -1.45 -22.11 -33.89
CA CYS A 590 -2.40 -21.36 -33.07
C CYS A 590 -3.41 -22.25 -32.30
N ARG A 591 -3.92 -23.32 -32.90
CA ARG A 591 -4.88 -24.21 -32.23
C ARG A 591 -4.18 -25.16 -31.24
N TYR A 592 -3.00 -25.68 -31.58
CA TYR A 592 -2.21 -26.54 -30.69
C TYR A 592 -1.69 -25.76 -29.48
N GLN A 593 -1.17 -24.55 -29.68
CA GLN A 593 -0.68 -23.70 -28.60
C GLN A 593 -1.81 -23.26 -27.64
N LYS A 594 -3.02 -23.01 -28.14
CA LYS A 594 -4.19 -22.75 -27.27
C LYS A 594 -4.53 -23.95 -26.37
N ALA A 595 -4.43 -25.17 -26.91
CA ALA A 595 -4.65 -26.40 -26.14
C ALA A 595 -3.55 -26.62 -25.08
N ARG A 596 -2.28 -26.34 -25.42
CA ARG A 596 -1.15 -26.36 -24.47
C ARG A 596 -1.36 -25.34 -23.34
N LEU A 597 -1.67 -24.09 -23.67
CA LEU A 597 -1.92 -23.00 -22.70
C LEU A 597 -3.04 -23.37 -21.72
N LYS A 598 -4.18 -23.88 -22.20
CA LYS A 598 -5.29 -24.32 -21.32
C LYS A 598 -4.89 -25.44 -20.34
N SER A 599 -3.91 -26.28 -20.69
CA SER A 599 -3.36 -27.29 -19.78
C SER A 599 -2.25 -26.76 -18.86
N ILE A 600 -1.70 -25.58 -19.13
CA ILE A 600 -0.71 -24.92 -18.26
C ILE A 600 -1.43 -24.08 -17.20
N GLU A 601 -2.44 -23.31 -17.61
CA GLU A 601 -3.31 -22.46 -16.77
C GLU A 601 -3.84 -23.21 -15.54
N GLY A 602 -4.35 -24.43 -15.73
CA GLY A 602 -4.85 -25.30 -14.66
C GLY A 602 -3.79 -26.05 -13.82
N ASP A 603 -2.49 -25.79 -14.03
CA ASP A 603 -1.39 -26.35 -13.23
C ASP A 603 -0.35 -25.30 -12.81
N LEU A 604 -0.70 -24.00 -12.81
CA LEU A 604 0.18 -22.94 -12.29
C LEU A 604 0.29 -23.00 -10.76
N ARG A 605 1.51 -22.92 -10.23
CA ARG A 605 1.81 -23.09 -8.78
C ARG A 605 2.71 -22.02 -8.17
N SER A 606 3.23 -21.08 -8.96
CA SER A 606 4.06 -19.97 -8.45
C SER A 606 3.98 -18.72 -9.33
N PRO A 607 4.28 -17.52 -8.79
CA PRO A 607 4.30 -16.29 -9.58
C PRO A 607 5.29 -16.30 -10.77
N TYR A 608 6.36 -17.10 -10.69
CA TYR A 608 7.30 -17.30 -11.81
C TYR A 608 6.68 -18.12 -12.94
N GLU A 609 5.92 -19.17 -12.61
CA GLU A 609 5.13 -19.91 -13.61
C GLU A 609 4.02 -19.03 -14.21
N THR A 610 3.43 -18.12 -13.43
CA THR A 610 2.48 -17.13 -13.93
C THR A 610 3.14 -16.12 -14.89
N ASP A 611 4.35 -15.64 -14.59
CA ASP A 611 5.10 -14.71 -15.45
C ASP A 611 5.53 -15.36 -16.78
N GLU A 612 6.03 -16.60 -16.74
CA GLU A 612 6.34 -17.37 -17.96
C GLU A 612 5.06 -17.76 -18.75
N PHE A 613 3.95 -18.04 -18.08
CA PHE A 613 2.65 -18.24 -18.72
C PHE A 613 2.15 -16.96 -19.41
N ASN A 614 2.24 -15.81 -18.74
CA ASN A 614 1.86 -14.52 -19.33
C ASN A 614 2.68 -14.23 -20.59
N LYS A 615 3.99 -14.45 -20.59
CA LYS A 615 4.83 -14.30 -21.80
C LYS A 615 4.40 -15.21 -22.95
N LEU A 616 3.99 -16.45 -22.67
CA LEU A 616 3.43 -17.34 -23.70
C LEU A 616 2.02 -16.93 -24.14
N ALA A 617 1.20 -16.38 -23.24
CA ALA A 617 -0.12 -15.86 -23.54
C ALA A 617 -0.03 -14.58 -24.39
N ASP A 618 0.93 -13.69 -24.13
CA ASP A 618 1.16 -12.46 -24.87
C ASP A 618 1.73 -12.75 -26.27
N ASP A 619 2.74 -13.61 -26.40
CA ASP A 619 3.26 -14.03 -27.71
C ASP A 619 2.22 -14.84 -28.52
N TYR A 620 1.31 -15.55 -27.84
CA TYR A 620 0.13 -16.16 -28.46
C TYR A 620 -0.87 -15.09 -28.93
N ASN A 621 -1.27 -14.16 -28.06
CA ASN A 621 -2.24 -13.11 -28.37
C ASN A 621 -1.73 -12.20 -29.51
N ALA A 622 -0.44 -11.89 -29.53
CA ALA A 622 0.21 -11.09 -30.57
C ALA A 622 0.19 -11.75 -31.98
N ARG A 623 -0.16 -13.04 -32.09
CA ARG A 623 -0.10 -13.84 -33.34
C ARG A 623 -1.42 -14.56 -33.70
N CYS A 624 -2.21 -14.88 -32.69
CA CYS A 624 -3.33 -15.81 -32.77
C CYS A 624 -4.64 -15.26 -32.15
N SER A 625 -4.67 -13.99 -31.70
CA SER A 625 -5.91 -13.37 -31.19
C SER A 625 -6.93 -13.06 -32.29
N ASN A 626 -6.46 -12.60 -33.46
CA ASN A 626 -7.29 -12.19 -34.59
C ASN A 626 -6.56 -12.50 -35.91
N PHE A 627 -7.04 -13.48 -36.68
CA PHE A 627 -6.44 -13.91 -37.92
C PHE A 627 -7.46 -14.49 -38.91
N ARG A 628 -7.16 -14.37 -40.21
CA ARG A 628 -7.93 -14.97 -41.32
C ARG A 628 -7.37 -16.36 -41.66
N TYR A 629 -8.19 -17.24 -42.19
CA TYR A 629 -7.82 -18.62 -42.54
C TYR A 629 -8.72 -19.20 -43.63
N GLN A 630 -8.31 -20.32 -44.25
CA GLN A 630 -9.22 -21.13 -45.07
C GLN A 630 -9.96 -22.14 -44.16
N GLU A 631 -11.27 -22.24 -44.27
CA GLU A 631 -12.08 -23.04 -43.32
C GLU A 631 -11.79 -24.55 -43.40
N ASN A 632 -11.46 -25.06 -44.60
CA ASN A 632 -11.01 -26.44 -44.80
C ASN A 632 -9.60 -26.73 -44.23
N ASP A 633 -8.81 -25.70 -43.93
CA ASP A 633 -7.56 -25.86 -43.16
C ASP A 633 -7.85 -25.91 -41.65
N LEU A 634 -8.78 -25.07 -41.18
CA LEU A 634 -9.16 -25.04 -39.77
C LEU A 634 -9.85 -26.34 -39.34
N LEU A 635 -10.83 -26.83 -40.10
CA LEU A 635 -11.57 -28.06 -39.77
C LEU A 635 -10.64 -29.28 -39.65
N VAL A 636 -9.63 -29.38 -40.53
CA VAL A 636 -8.61 -30.44 -40.44
C VAL A 636 -7.75 -30.27 -39.18
N VAL A 637 -7.30 -29.05 -38.87
CA VAL A 637 -6.53 -28.77 -37.65
C VAL A 637 -7.34 -29.02 -36.36
N GLU A 638 -8.65 -28.82 -36.36
CA GLU A 638 -9.48 -29.08 -35.18
C GLU A 638 -9.74 -30.57 -34.95
N GLU A 639 -9.81 -31.38 -36.02
CA GLU A 639 -9.77 -32.84 -35.89
C GLU A 639 -8.39 -33.33 -35.43
N GLU A 640 -7.30 -32.71 -35.90
CA GLU A 640 -5.95 -32.96 -35.37
C GLU A 640 -5.83 -32.60 -33.88
N VAL A 641 -6.41 -31.49 -33.42
CA VAL A 641 -6.44 -31.13 -31.99
C VAL A 641 -7.25 -32.13 -31.18
N ARG A 642 -8.41 -32.57 -31.68
CA ARG A 642 -9.24 -33.56 -30.99
C ARG A 642 -8.53 -34.91 -30.85
N SER A 643 -7.93 -35.40 -31.93
CA SER A 643 -7.15 -36.65 -31.93
C SER A 643 -5.82 -36.55 -31.17
N LYS A 644 -5.24 -35.35 -31.02
CA LYS A 644 -4.00 -35.11 -30.24
C LYS A 644 -4.22 -34.52 -28.85
N ALA A 645 -5.45 -34.40 -28.36
CA ALA A 645 -5.77 -33.66 -27.13
C ALA A 645 -4.94 -34.10 -25.90
N THR A 646 -4.75 -35.42 -25.72
CA THR A 646 -3.91 -35.99 -24.65
C THR A 646 -2.44 -35.60 -24.81
N LEU A 647 -1.91 -35.63 -26.04
CA LEU A 647 -0.53 -35.26 -26.35
C LEU A 647 -0.29 -33.77 -26.12
N LEU A 648 -1.22 -32.91 -26.55
CA LEU A 648 -1.14 -31.45 -26.35
C LEU A 648 -1.25 -31.06 -24.87
N SER A 649 -2.01 -31.83 -24.08
CA SER A 649 -2.04 -31.67 -22.61
C SER A 649 -0.73 -32.12 -21.95
N GLN A 650 -0.10 -33.18 -22.47
CA GLN A 650 1.23 -33.61 -22.02
C GLN A 650 2.33 -32.62 -22.44
N ASP A 651 2.26 -32.02 -23.63
CA ASP A 651 3.13 -30.92 -24.05
C ASP A 651 2.99 -29.70 -23.13
N GLY A 652 1.75 -29.30 -22.78
CA GLY A 652 1.50 -28.23 -21.82
C GLY A 652 2.18 -28.50 -20.47
N ARG A 653 1.97 -29.69 -19.90
CA ARG A 653 2.64 -30.11 -18.65
C ARG A 653 4.17 -30.19 -18.79
N ARG A 654 4.69 -30.55 -19.97
CA ARG A 654 6.14 -30.55 -20.25
C ARG A 654 6.71 -29.13 -20.28
N ILE A 655 5.97 -28.16 -20.82
CA ILE A 655 6.32 -26.73 -20.76
C ILE A 655 6.41 -26.28 -19.29
N THR A 656 5.37 -26.52 -18.47
CA THR A 656 5.40 -26.18 -17.04
C THR A 656 6.53 -26.89 -16.29
N SER A 657 6.79 -28.17 -16.59
CA SER A 657 7.93 -28.90 -15.99
C SER A 657 9.29 -28.38 -16.45
N SER A 658 9.39 -27.78 -17.65
CA SER A 658 10.63 -27.16 -18.13
C SER A 658 10.94 -25.86 -17.40
N TRP A 659 9.92 -25.10 -16.99
CA TRP A 659 10.09 -23.96 -16.07
C TRP A 659 10.52 -24.42 -14.68
N ARG A 660 9.97 -25.53 -14.18
CA ARG A 660 10.31 -26.12 -12.87
C ARG A 660 11.70 -26.78 -12.82
N SER A 661 12.30 -27.10 -13.98
CA SER A 661 13.62 -27.74 -14.08
C SER A 661 14.70 -26.84 -14.68
N ARG A 662 14.35 -25.63 -15.13
CA ARG A 662 15.29 -24.53 -15.37
C ARG A 662 15.37 -23.66 -14.11
N PRO A 663 16.52 -23.50 -13.45
CA PRO A 663 16.67 -22.42 -12.49
C PRO A 663 16.41 -21.07 -13.20
N PRO A 664 15.82 -20.07 -12.52
CA PRO A 664 15.65 -18.74 -13.10
C PRO A 664 17.03 -18.17 -13.49
N PRO A 665 17.12 -17.45 -14.62
CA PRO A 665 18.42 -17.05 -15.17
C PRO A 665 19.14 -16.06 -14.24
N PRO A 666 20.48 -16.17 -14.09
CA PRO A 666 21.27 -15.17 -13.37
C PRO A 666 21.21 -13.83 -14.10
N ILE A 667 21.16 -12.73 -13.33
CA ILE A 667 21.08 -11.37 -13.88
C ILE A 667 22.44 -11.00 -14.47
N ILE A 668 22.46 -10.65 -15.76
CA ILE A 668 23.65 -10.14 -16.46
C ILE A 668 23.29 -8.76 -17.04
N PRO A 669 24.05 -7.68 -16.74
CA PRO A 669 23.86 -6.37 -17.37
C PRO A 669 24.03 -6.45 -18.89
N GLY A 670 23.12 -5.81 -19.62
CA GLY A 670 22.92 -6.09 -21.04
C GLY A 670 24.00 -5.53 -21.99
N THR A 671 24.13 -6.19 -23.14
CA THR A 671 24.73 -5.63 -24.36
C THR A 671 23.76 -5.76 -25.52
N GLY A 672 23.52 -4.66 -26.24
CA GLY A 672 22.69 -4.68 -27.45
C GLY A 672 23.46 -5.25 -28.63
N SER A 673 22.92 -6.28 -29.29
CA SER A 673 23.50 -6.80 -30.53
C SER A 673 22.90 -6.07 -31.74
N SER A 674 23.75 -5.43 -32.53
CA SER A 674 23.36 -4.63 -33.70
C SER A 674 23.02 -5.49 -34.91
N SER A 675 21.93 -5.18 -35.60
CA SER A 675 21.75 -5.57 -37.01
C SER A 675 22.59 -4.63 -37.88
N SER A 676 23.54 -5.18 -38.64
CA SER A 676 24.33 -4.45 -39.62
C SER A 676 23.57 -4.32 -40.95
N PHE A 677 23.53 -3.10 -41.48
CA PHE A 677 23.18 -2.84 -42.89
C PHE A 677 24.26 -1.96 -43.51
N GLU A 678 24.69 -2.32 -44.72
CA GLU A 678 25.77 -1.63 -45.43
C GLU A 678 25.30 -0.31 -46.05
N ALA A 679 26.19 0.68 -46.09
CA ALA A 679 25.90 1.99 -46.68
C ALA A 679 26.18 2.03 -48.19
N ARG A 680 25.39 2.84 -48.92
CA ARG A 680 25.79 3.40 -50.22
C ARG A 680 25.63 4.94 -50.23
N PRO A 681 26.48 5.69 -50.94
CA PRO A 681 26.73 7.09 -50.61
C PRO A 681 26.08 8.13 -51.55
N SER A 682 26.31 9.40 -51.19
CA SER A 682 26.30 10.61 -52.03
C SER A 682 24.97 11.35 -52.23
N GLY A 683 24.85 12.50 -51.57
CA GLY A 683 23.89 13.58 -51.85
C GLY A 683 24.35 14.87 -51.17
N GLN A 684 24.67 15.92 -51.94
CA GLN A 684 25.26 17.17 -51.45
C GLN A 684 24.20 18.26 -51.20
N SER A 685 24.41 19.11 -50.19
CA SER A 685 23.85 20.48 -50.10
C SER A 685 24.57 21.33 -49.03
N PRO A 686 24.51 22.68 -49.08
CA PRO A 686 25.68 23.51 -48.75
C PRO A 686 25.71 24.14 -47.34
N PRO A 687 26.85 24.75 -46.94
CA PRO A 687 27.07 25.31 -45.60
C PRO A 687 26.91 26.85 -45.51
N LEU A 688 27.05 27.36 -44.27
CA LEU A 688 27.41 28.73 -43.86
C LEU A 688 26.36 29.85 -43.97
N ALA A 689 26.05 30.42 -42.81
CA ALA A 689 25.91 31.87 -42.61
C ALA A 689 26.61 32.24 -41.28
N GLN A 690 27.75 32.96 -41.37
CA GLN A 690 28.47 33.51 -40.21
C GLN A 690 28.11 34.99 -40.03
N LEU A 691 28.12 35.48 -38.78
CA LEU A 691 28.32 36.90 -38.39
C LEU A 691 28.84 36.92 -36.92
N PRO A 692 29.52 37.98 -36.44
CA PRO A 692 30.98 37.89 -36.30
C PRO A 692 31.46 38.11 -34.83
N PRO A 693 32.65 38.67 -34.50
CA PRO A 693 33.62 37.95 -33.65
C PRO A 693 33.70 38.45 -32.20
N GLU A 694 34.46 37.70 -31.40
CA GLU A 694 34.72 37.94 -29.97
C GLU A 694 35.48 39.25 -29.68
N ILE A 695 35.30 39.77 -28.46
CA ILE A 695 36.34 40.53 -27.75
C ILE A 695 36.94 39.57 -26.72
N MET A 696 38.25 39.32 -26.83
CA MET A 696 38.96 38.28 -26.05
C MET A 696 39.14 38.68 -24.58
N GLY A 697 38.98 37.71 -23.67
CA GLY A 697 39.16 37.89 -22.21
C GLY A 697 40.06 36.86 -21.50
N ALA A 698 40.50 35.80 -22.19
CA ALA A 698 41.37 34.71 -21.72
C ALA A 698 40.88 33.88 -20.50
N PRO A 699 41.53 32.75 -20.18
CA PRO A 699 42.00 31.70 -21.08
C PRO A 699 41.08 30.46 -20.98
N VAL A 700 40.76 29.83 -22.12
CA VAL A 700 40.00 28.57 -22.11
C VAL A 700 40.91 27.43 -21.65
N ALA A 701 40.80 27.05 -20.38
CA ALA A 701 41.20 25.73 -19.93
C ALA A 701 40.41 24.65 -20.70
N LYS A 702 40.98 23.46 -20.87
CA LYS A 702 40.25 22.33 -21.47
C LYS A 702 38.90 22.13 -20.76
N PRO A 703 37.85 21.70 -21.47
CA PRO A 703 36.80 20.92 -20.85
C PRO A 703 37.41 19.59 -20.41
N GLU A 704 38.04 19.58 -19.24
CA GLU A 704 38.23 18.35 -18.47
C GLU A 704 36.85 17.74 -18.24
N ALA A 705 36.77 16.40 -18.30
CA ALA A 705 35.50 15.71 -18.13
C ALA A 705 35.00 15.96 -16.70
N ARG A 706 34.09 16.93 -16.56
CA ARG A 706 33.44 17.26 -15.30
C ARG A 706 32.68 16.01 -14.86
N MET A 707 33.24 15.30 -13.89
CA MET A 707 32.63 14.10 -13.31
C MET A 707 31.21 14.47 -12.90
N GLN A 708 30.23 13.69 -13.40
CA GLN A 708 28.83 13.93 -13.08
C GLN A 708 28.66 13.69 -11.58
N ASP A 709 28.07 14.66 -10.89
CA ASP A 709 27.74 14.52 -9.48
C ASP A 709 26.44 13.70 -9.38
N ASP A 710 26.61 12.38 -9.51
CA ASP A 710 25.51 11.39 -9.53
C ASP A 710 24.60 11.49 -8.30
N SER A 711 25.07 12.13 -7.22
CA SER A 711 24.28 12.35 -6.01
C SER A 711 22.99 13.12 -6.29
N ALA A 712 23.02 14.21 -7.04
CA ALA A 712 21.87 15.11 -7.25
C ALA A 712 20.69 14.45 -8.01
N THR A 713 20.94 13.32 -8.68
CA THR A 713 19.95 12.53 -9.44
C THR A 713 19.48 11.26 -8.73
N ASP A 714 20.09 10.90 -7.60
CA ASP A 714 19.87 9.62 -6.93
C ASP A 714 18.55 9.57 -6.14
N LEU A 715 17.45 9.29 -6.83
CA LEU A 715 16.10 9.16 -6.24
C LEU A 715 15.94 7.96 -5.27
N LEU A 716 16.96 7.10 -5.11
CA LEU A 716 17.00 6.15 -4.00
C LEU A 716 17.33 6.86 -2.67
N ASN A 717 18.02 8.01 -2.69
CA ASN A 717 18.16 8.87 -1.53
C ASN A 717 16.81 9.53 -1.19
N LEU A 718 16.38 9.38 0.06
CA LEU A 718 15.08 9.84 0.55
C LEU A 718 14.93 11.37 0.42
N ASP A 719 15.96 12.12 0.80
CA ASP A 719 15.92 13.59 0.83
C ASP A 719 15.84 14.18 -0.59
N ILE A 720 16.46 13.50 -1.55
CA ILE A 720 16.50 13.92 -2.97
C ILE A 720 15.16 13.62 -3.64
N ALA A 721 14.58 12.45 -3.38
CA ALA A 721 13.21 12.13 -3.82
C ALA A 721 12.18 13.10 -3.21
N LEU A 722 12.31 13.45 -1.92
CA LEU A 722 11.48 14.45 -1.25
C LEU A 722 11.66 15.85 -1.86
N ALA A 723 12.90 16.29 -2.12
CA ALA A 723 13.20 17.59 -2.71
C ALA A 723 12.64 17.72 -4.14
N ALA A 724 12.80 16.68 -4.96
CA ALA A 724 12.26 16.64 -6.31
C ALA A 724 10.72 16.60 -6.32
N GLN A 725 10.08 15.76 -5.49
CA GLN A 725 8.62 15.77 -5.31
C GLN A 725 8.11 17.15 -4.87
N LYS A 726 8.70 17.74 -3.82
CA LYS A 726 8.33 19.07 -3.32
C LYS A 726 8.44 20.13 -4.42
N ARG A 727 9.51 20.12 -5.19
CA ARG A 727 9.72 21.07 -6.29
C ARG A 727 8.70 20.89 -7.42
N LEU A 728 8.27 19.64 -7.69
CA LEU A 728 7.16 19.37 -8.61
C LEU A 728 5.80 19.84 -8.07
N VAL A 729 5.58 19.88 -6.75
CA VAL A 729 4.40 20.53 -6.13
C VAL A 729 4.49 22.05 -6.26
N ASP A 730 5.63 22.66 -5.92
CA ASP A 730 5.85 24.11 -6.01
C ASP A 730 5.57 24.66 -7.42
N LEU A 731 5.83 23.84 -8.45
CA LEU A 731 5.61 24.14 -9.87
C LEU A 731 4.24 23.67 -10.40
N GLY A 732 3.45 22.92 -9.62
CA GLY A 732 2.08 22.51 -9.94
C GLY A 732 1.91 21.21 -10.74
N PHE A 733 2.98 20.43 -10.94
CA PHE A 733 2.97 19.18 -11.71
C PHE A 733 2.68 17.94 -10.85
N PHE A 734 3.11 17.93 -9.59
CA PHE A 734 2.81 16.85 -8.64
C PHE A 734 1.70 17.29 -7.67
N ARG A 735 0.79 16.37 -7.34
CA ARG A 735 -0.32 16.57 -6.39
C ARG A 735 -0.53 15.37 -5.45
N GLY A 736 0.43 14.45 -5.44
CA GLY A 736 0.45 13.32 -4.52
C GLY A 736 1.24 13.64 -3.25
N PRO A 737 1.30 12.69 -2.30
CA PRO A 737 2.01 12.87 -1.04
C PRO A 737 3.52 13.02 -1.26
N VAL A 738 4.11 14.08 -0.71
CA VAL A 738 5.57 14.31 -0.67
C VAL A 738 6.17 13.41 0.41
N ASN A 739 6.49 12.18 0.03
CA ASN A 739 6.86 11.06 0.91
C ASN A 739 8.14 10.32 0.50
N GLY A 740 8.81 10.75 -0.57
CA GLY A 740 10.04 10.16 -1.11
C GLY A 740 9.83 8.82 -1.83
N VAL A 741 8.59 8.44 -2.14
CA VAL A 741 8.26 7.22 -2.91
C VAL A 741 8.12 7.58 -4.38
N TRP A 742 9.07 7.14 -5.20
CA TRP A 742 9.09 7.44 -6.65
C TRP A 742 8.19 6.53 -7.50
N GLY A 743 6.92 6.44 -7.09
CA GLY A 743 5.89 5.65 -7.77
C GLY A 743 5.29 6.32 -9.02
N PRO A 744 4.23 5.73 -9.60
CA PRO A 744 3.61 6.18 -10.85
C PRO A 744 3.22 7.66 -10.87
N GLN A 745 2.65 8.20 -9.77
CA GLN A 745 2.30 9.63 -9.69
C GLN A 745 3.54 10.55 -9.82
N SER A 746 4.65 10.20 -9.18
CA SER A 746 5.92 10.94 -9.24
C SER A 746 6.52 10.87 -10.66
N ARG A 747 6.48 9.69 -11.28
CA ARG A 747 6.90 9.46 -12.68
C ARG A 747 6.06 10.25 -13.68
N SER A 748 4.73 10.25 -13.56
CA SER A 748 3.83 11.03 -14.43
C SER A 748 3.97 12.55 -14.24
N ALA A 749 4.20 13.02 -13.01
CA ALA A 749 4.49 14.42 -12.74
C ALA A 749 5.83 14.86 -13.36
N LEU A 750 6.85 13.98 -13.35
CA LEU A 750 8.12 14.23 -14.03
C LEU A 750 7.94 14.29 -15.55
N LYS A 751 7.22 13.33 -16.18
CA LYS A 751 6.88 13.37 -17.62
C LYS A 751 6.22 14.70 -18.01
N ALA A 752 5.23 15.13 -17.23
CA ALA A 752 4.52 16.39 -17.45
C ALA A 752 5.41 17.62 -17.26
N PHE A 753 6.26 17.64 -16.23
CA PHE A 753 7.23 18.71 -15.99
C PHE A 753 8.26 18.82 -17.13
N LYS A 754 8.88 17.70 -17.53
CA LYS A 754 9.88 17.64 -18.61
C LYS A 754 9.29 18.13 -19.93
N SER A 755 8.10 17.62 -20.29
CA SER A 755 7.35 18.08 -21.48
C SER A 755 7.08 19.58 -21.46
N ALA A 756 6.56 20.13 -20.36
CA ALA A 756 6.28 21.56 -20.22
C ALA A 756 7.54 22.45 -20.17
N ASN A 757 8.72 21.86 -19.98
CA ASN A 757 10.01 22.58 -19.88
C ASN A 757 10.96 22.34 -21.06
N GLY A 758 10.50 21.70 -22.14
CA GLY A 758 11.28 21.47 -23.35
C GLY A 758 12.31 20.33 -23.23
N LEU A 759 12.17 19.46 -22.23
CA LEU A 759 12.97 18.25 -22.06
C LEU A 759 12.27 17.02 -22.65
N SER A 760 13.01 15.92 -22.80
CA SER A 760 12.47 14.62 -23.22
C SER A 760 11.31 14.18 -22.31
N PRO A 761 10.12 13.83 -22.85
CA PRO A 761 8.90 13.57 -22.06
C PRO A 761 8.86 12.15 -21.44
N ASP A 762 10.00 11.66 -20.96
CA ASP A 762 10.16 10.40 -20.23
C ASP A 762 10.13 10.58 -18.70
N ASP A 763 10.18 9.49 -17.94
CA ASP A 763 10.23 9.47 -16.48
C ASP A 763 11.62 9.18 -15.89
N ASN A 764 12.70 9.40 -16.66
CA ASN A 764 14.06 9.37 -16.11
C ASN A 764 14.40 10.72 -15.46
N TYR A 765 14.86 10.67 -14.21
CA TYR A 765 15.37 11.85 -13.50
C TYR A 765 16.88 11.97 -13.73
N ASP A 766 17.23 12.51 -14.90
CA ASP A 766 18.62 12.79 -15.30
C ASP A 766 19.10 14.18 -14.82
N GLY A 767 20.40 14.46 -14.99
CA GLY A 767 20.99 15.74 -14.56
C GLY A 767 20.35 16.97 -15.22
N SER A 768 19.93 16.87 -16.49
CA SER A 768 19.22 17.96 -17.17
C SER A 768 17.83 18.21 -16.58
N SER A 769 17.20 17.15 -16.08
CA SER A 769 15.92 17.20 -15.37
C SER A 769 16.08 17.85 -14.01
N ALA A 770 17.11 17.47 -13.24
CA ALA A 770 17.42 18.06 -11.95
C ALA A 770 17.79 19.54 -12.06
N ASP A 771 18.73 19.90 -12.94
CA ASP A 771 19.14 21.28 -13.22
C ASP A 771 17.92 22.14 -13.59
N ARG A 772 17.08 21.65 -14.53
CA ARG A 772 15.89 22.38 -14.98
C ARG A 772 14.85 22.51 -13.87
N LEU A 773 14.60 21.45 -13.10
CA LEU A 773 13.60 21.41 -12.02
C LEU A 773 13.94 22.38 -10.89
N HIS A 774 15.20 22.41 -10.47
CA HIS A 774 15.66 23.28 -9.39
C HIS A 774 16.03 24.70 -9.87
N SER A 775 16.14 24.94 -11.19
CA SER A 775 16.36 26.28 -11.74
C SER A 775 15.26 27.29 -11.37
N ALA A 776 15.65 28.57 -11.24
CA ALA A 776 14.71 29.69 -11.10
C ALA A 776 13.87 29.95 -12.37
N ALA A 777 14.33 29.44 -13.53
CA ALA A 777 13.68 29.58 -14.83
C ALA A 777 12.71 28.43 -15.15
N ALA A 778 12.43 27.53 -14.20
CA ALA A 778 11.48 26.43 -14.36
C ALA A 778 10.07 26.94 -14.65
N LEU A 779 9.47 26.47 -15.74
CA LEU A 779 8.09 26.80 -16.10
C LEU A 779 7.12 26.03 -15.19
N ARG A 780 6.10 26.73 -14.71
CA ARG A 780 4.98 26.18 -13.89
C ARG A 780 3.94 25.50 -14.79
N ALA A 781 3.17 24.58 -14.22
CA ALA A 781 2.07 23.90 -14.89
C ALA A 781 0.98 24.91 -15.33
N PRO A 782 0.42 24.80 -16.55
CA PRO A 782 -0.70 25.64 -16.99
C PRO A 782 -1.95 25.45 -16.11
N PRO A 783 -2.76 26.50 -15.88
CA PRO A 783 -4.04 26.38 -15.19
C PRO A 783 -4.95 25.33 -15.84
N GLY A 784 -5.41 24.36 -15.06
CA GLY A 784 -6.26 23.26 -15.56
C GLY A 784 -5.52 22.08 -16.22
N ALA A 785 -4.19 22.11 -16.31
CA ALA A 785 -3.43 20.94 -16.78
C ALA A 785 -3.70 19.72 -15.87
N LYS A 786 -4.13 18.62 -16.48
CA LYS A 786 -4.19 17.28 -15.86
C LYS A 786 -2.93 16.52 -16.26
N ALA A 787 -2.26 15.90 -15.30
CA ALA A 787 -1.27 14.87 -15.63
C ALA A 787 -1.98 13.70 -16.33
N SER A 788 -1.39 13.17 -17.40
CA SER A 788 -1.94 11.98 -18.05
C SER A 788 -1.77 10.77 -17.13
N ALA A 789 -2.85 10.03 -16.91
CA ALA A 789 -2.84 8.75 -16.21
C ALA A 789 -2.60 7.57 -17.18
N ASP A 790 -1.93 7.84 -18.30
CA ASP A 790 -1.53 6.83 -19.29
C ASP A 790 -0.54 5.83 -18.66
N PRO A 791 -0.85 4.52 -18.65
CA PRO A 791 0.07 3.46 -18.19
C PRO A 791 1.16 3.16 -19.22
N GLY A 792 1.70 4.20 -19.85
CA GLY A 792 2.84 4.13 -20.76
C GLY A 792 4.10 3.63 -20.04
N GLN A 793 4.95 2.94 -20.78
CA GLN A 793 6.14 2.22 -20.30
C GLN A 793 6.94 3.01 -19.24
N GLU A 794 7.17 2.39 -18.08
CA GLU A 794 8.05 2.93 -17.03
C GLU A 794 9.49 2.94 -17.53
N SER A 795 10.19 4.06 -17.35
CA SER A 795 11.61 4.13 -17.70
C SER A 795 12.45 3.33 -16.70
N TYR A 796 13.41 2.55 -17.22
CA TYR A 796 14.30 1.71 -16.43
C TYR A 796 15.43 2.53 -15.81
N TYR A 797 15.48 2.57 -14.48
CA TYR A 797 16.57 3.18 -13.72
C TYR A 797 17.74 2.20 -13.65
N ALA A 798 18.93 2.64 -14.08
CA ALA A 798 20.13 1.83 -14.04
C ALA A 798 20.53 1.47 -12.58
N PRO A 799 21.05 0.27 -12.32
CA PRO A 799 21.66 -0.06 -11.02
C PRO A 799 22.80 0.90 -10.66
N ARG A 800 22.97 1.18 -9.36
CA ARG A 800 24.13 1.90 -8.83
C ARG A 800 25.42 1.10 -9.10
N ALA A 801 26.57 1.78 -9.16
CA ALA A 801 27.85 1.14 -9.43
C ALA A 801 28.11 -0.08 -8.50
N GLY A 802 28.29 -1.27 -9.09
CA GLY A 802 28.51 -2.52 -8.36
C GLY A 802 27.24 -3.26 -7.88
N THR A 803 26.05 -2.73 -8.13
CA THR A 803 24.75 -3.43 -7.94
C THR A 803 24.22 -3.96 -9.28
N SER A 804 23.36 -4.98 -9.25
CA SER A 804 22.65 -5.53 -10.41
C SER A 804 21.15 -5.19 -10.42
N ILE A 805 20.64 -4.65 -9.31
CA ILE A 805 19.22 -4.37 -9.04
C ILE A 805 19.07 -2.89 -8.64
N ASN A 806 18.07 -2.17 -9.17
CA ASN A 806 17.72 -0.82 -8.68
C ASN A 806 16.30 -0.83 -8.06
N PRO A 807 16.16 -0.60 -6.73
CA PRO A 807 14.86 -0.62 -6.06
C PRO A 807 13.78 0.34 -6.63
N LEU A 808 14.14 1.35 -7.44
CA LEU A 808 13.15 2.22 -8.12
C LEU A 808 12.40 1.50 -9.26
N ASN A 809 12.94 0.40 -9.78
CA ASN A 809 12.27 -0.41 -10.81
C ASN A 809 11.27 -1.37 -10.15
N ARG A 810 10.05 -1.41 -10.69
CA ARG A 810 8.94 -2.20 -10.16
C ARG A 810 9.27 -3.68 -9.89
N ASN A 811 9.98 -4.32 -10.81
CA ASN A 811 10.37 -5.73 -10.72
C ASN A 811 11.55 -5.98 -9.76
N ASP A 812 12.40 -4.98 -9.58
CA ASP A 812 13.55 -5.02 -8.66
C ASP A 812 13.09 -4.86 -7.22
N ALA A 813 12.20 -3.89 -6.96
CA ALA A 813 11.47 -3.78 -5.70
C ALA A 813 10.80 -5.11 -5.33
N ALA A 814 10.12 -5.78 -6.27
CA ALA A 814 9.49 -7.08 -6.03
C ALA A 814 10.47 -8.21 -5.66
N ARG A 815 11.65 -8.26 -6.31
CA ARG A 815 12.72 -9.20 -5.92
C ARG A 815 13.20 -8.95 -4.49
N LEU A 816 13.43 -7.68 -4.13
CA LEU A 816 13.91 -7.28 -2.81
C LEU A 816 12.88 -7.51 -1.70
N HIS A 817 11.61 -7.14 -1.93
CA HIS A 817 10.52 -7.39 -0.99
C HIS A 817 10.31 -8.88 -0.74
N ASN A 818 10.38 -9.71 -1.78
CA ASN A 818 10.26 -11.16 -1.62
C ASN A 818 11.44 -11.74 -0.83
N LYS A 819 12.68 -11.29 -1.08
CA LYS A 819 13.85 -11.76 -0.33
C LYS A 819 13.85 -11.30 1.13
N LEU A 820 13.51 -10.04 1.40
CA LEU A 820 13.35 -9.52 2.75
C LEU A 820 12.17 -10.20 3.48
N ARG A 821 11.13 -10.65 2.78
CA ARG A 821 9.99 -11.41 3.35
C ARG A 821 10.36 -12.86 3.65
N GLU A 822 11.09 -13.54 2.77
CA GLU A 822 11.69 -14.87 3.01
C GLU A 822 12.52 -14.88 4.30
N LEU A 823 13.31 -13.82 4.50
CA LEU A 823 14.17 -13.64 5.66
C LEU A 823 13.45 -13.04 6.90
N GLY A 824 12.15 -12.74 6.81
CA GLY A 824 11.29 -12.30 7.94
C GLY A 824 11.24 -10.79 8.23
N TYR A 825 12.00 -9.97 7.49
CA TYR A 825 12.10 -8.52 7.66
C TYR A 825 10.95 -7.73 7.03
N TYR A 826 10.48 -8.10 5.83
CA TYR A 826 9.48 -7.31 5.09
C TYR A 826 8.06 -7.91 5.20
N ARG A 827 7.12 -7.13 5.74
CA ARG A 827 5.75 -7.58 6.06
C ARG A 827 4.62 -6.79 5.39
N ALA A 828 4.92 -5.72 4.68
CA ALA A 828 3.89 -4.95 3.98
C ALA A 828 3.39 -5.69 2.73
N ASN A 829 2.12 -5.50 2.39
CA ASN A 829 1.47 -6.16 1.23
C ASN A 829 1.84 -5.51 -0.11
N ASN A 830 2.45 -4.32 -0.11
CA ASN A 830 2.98 -3.69 -1.32
C ASN A 830 4.23 -4.45 -1.79
N ASN A 831 4.14 -5.11 -2.95
CA ASN A 831 5.28 -5.83 -3.52
C ASN A 831 6.14 -4.98 -4.47
N TYR A 832 5.72 -3.79 -4.89
CA TYR A 832 6.23 -3.20 -6.13
C TYR A 832 6.67 -1.73 -6.09
N LEU A 833 6.56 -1.04 -4.94
CA LEU A 833 7.13 0.30 -4.72
C LEU A 833 8.13 0.29 -3.57
N TRP A 834 9.33 0.86 -3.77
CA TRP A 834 10.30 1.06 -2.69
C TRP A 834 9.82 2.18 -1.75
N SER A 835 9.42 1.78 -0.55
CA SER A 835 8.66 2.60 0.41
C SER A 835 9.41 2.77 1.74
N ALA A 836 8.85 3.54 2.67
CA ALA A 836 9.37 3.62 4.04
C ALA A 836 9.51 2.23 4.69
N ALA A 837 8.48 1.38 4.58
CA ALA A 837 8.53 0.00 5.10
C ALA A 837 9.60 -0.87 4.42
N SER A 838 9.97 -0.55 3.17
CA SER A 838 11.04 -1.22 2.43
C SER A 838 12.43 -0.77 2.92
N ARG A 839 12.60 0.53 3.16
CA ARG A 839 13.79 1.14 3.76
C ARG A 839 14.01 0.64 5.20
N ASP A 840 12.96 0.56 6.00
CA ASP A 840 13.02 0.07 7.39
C ASP A 840 13.39 -1.43 7.46
N ALA A 841 12.80 -2.26 6.59
CA ALA A 841 13.19 -3.67 6.47
C ALA A 841 14.65 -3.84 5.98
N LEU A 842 15.14 -2.95 5.11
CA LEU A 842 16.55 -2.95 4.71
C LEU A 842 17.48 -2.53 5.87
N LYS A 843 17.13 -1.50 6.64
CA LYS A 843 17.88 -1.06 7.84
C LYS A 843 18.01 -2.19 8.85
N GLU A 844 16.91 -2.89 9.14
CA GLU A 844 16.96 -4.02 10.08
C GLU A 844 17.81 -5.16 9.51
N PHE A 845 17.64 -5.52 8.24
CA PHE A 845 18.50 -6.51 7.58
C PHE A 845 19.99 -6.14 7.68
N LYS A 846 20.37 -4.92 7.31
CA LYS A 846 21.77 -4.45 7.36
C LYS A 846 22.32 -4.53 8.79
N THR A 847 21.59 -3.99 9.76
CA THR A 847 21.96 -4.02 11.19
C THR A 847 22.16 -5.46 11.71
N ARG A 848 21.29 -6.41 11.33
CA ARG A 848 21.39 -7.82 11.74
C ARG A 848 22.54 -8.58 11.10
N ASN A 849 23.05 -8.12 9.95
CA ASN A 849 24.15 -8.76 9.21
C ASN A 849 25.48 -8.01 9.37
N GLY A 850 25.60 -7.07 10.32
CA GLY A 850 26.83 -6.33 10.60
C GLY A 850 27.18 -5.28 9.54
N LEU A 851 26.22 -4.88 8.71
CA LEU A 851 26.36 -3.79 7.73
C LEU A 851 25.95 -2.44 8.37
N ALA A 852 26.24 -1.34 7.68
CA ALA A 852 25.89 0.00 8.14
C ALA A 852 24.37 0.17 8.34
N ALA A 853 23.97 0.80 9.46
CA ALA A 853 22.57 0.92 9.90
C ALA A 853 21.78 2.03 9.17
N ASP A 854 21.86 2.04 7.84
CA ASP A 854 21.23 2.99 6.94
C ASP A 854 20.30 2.28 5.92
N ASP A 855 19.59 3.04 5.08
CA ASP A 855 18.82 2.50 3.94
C ASP A 855 19.53 2.67 2.58
N VAL A 856 20.87 2.77 2.59
CA VAL A 856 21.65 2.81 1.35
C VAL A 856 21.62 1.43 0.70
N TRP A 857 21.07 1.37 -0.52
CA TRP A 857 21.22 0.23 -1.40
C TRP A 857 22.60 0.24 -2.07
N ASP A 858 23.49 -0.64 -1.62
CA ASP A 858 24.88 -0.73 -2.08
C ASP A 858 25.26 -2.17 -2.47
N SER A 859 26.42 -2.33 -3.11
CA SER A 859 26.88 -3.62 -3.66
C SER A 859 27.13 -4.68 -2.58
N VAL A 860 27.56 -4.27 -1.38
CA VAL A 860 27.75 -5.18 -0.25
C VAL A 860 26.39 -5.66 0.24
N THR A 861 25.44 -4.73 0.41
CA THR A 861 24.06 -5.00 0.83
C THR A 861 23.34 -5.92 -0.14
N GLU A 862 23.50 -5.72 -1.45
CA GLU A 862 22.96 -6.63 -2.48
C GLU A 862 23.54 -8.05 -2.32
N GLN A 863 24.86 -8.17 -2.21
CA GLN A 863 25.53 -9.46 -2.08
C GLN A 863 25.10 -10.19 -0.79
N THR A 864 25.08 -9.51 0.36
CA THR A 864 24.66 -10.11 1.63
C THR A 864 23.18 -10.48 1.62
N LEU A 865 22.30 -9.64 1.08
CA LEU A 865 20.86 -9.91 1.03
C LEU A 865 20.50 -11.07 0.10
N MET A 866 21.18 -11.18 -1.05
CA MET A 866 20.94 -12.26 -2.00
C MET A 866 21.55 -13.59 -1.55
N ALA A 867 22.71 -13.55 -0.85
CA ALA A 867 23.35 -14.75 -0.31
C ALA A 867 22.74 -15.27 1.01
N ALA A 868 22.04 -14.42 1.77
CA ALA A 868 21.36 -14.83 3.00
C ALA A 868 20.27 -15.88 2.72
N ALA A 869 20.16 -16.89 3.59
CA ALA A 869 19.15 -17.95 3.51
C ALA A 869 18.32 -18.00 4.80
N ALA A 870 17.05 -18.38 4.70
CA ALA A 870 16.23 -18.67 5.86
C ALA A 870 16.71 -19.94 6.61
N PRO A 871 16.62 -20.00 7.96
CA PRO A 871 16.94 -21.22 8.72
C PRO A 871 16.08 -22.40 8.27
N SER A 872 16.71 -23.52 7.90
CA SER A 872 16.03 -24.62 7.21
C SER A 872 16.12 -25.99 7.89
N THR A 873 17.11 -26.25 8.76
CA THR A 873 17.09 -27.45 9.62
C THR A 873 16.48 -27.14 10.99
N PRO A 874 15.95 -28.14 11.72
CA PRO A 874 15.47 -27.93 13.09
C PRO A 874 16.54 -27.35 14.03
N ALA A 875 17.81 -27.69 13.82
CA ALA A 875 18.92 -27.15 14.61
C ALA A 875 19.20 -25.68 14.28
N ASP A 876 19.13 -25.26 13.01
CA ASP A 876 19.26 -23.84 12.64
C ASP A 876 18.08 -23.01 13.17
N ILE A 877 16.88 -23.60 13.14
CA ILE A 877 15.65 -22.99 13.67
C ILE A 877 15.75 -22.82 15.19
N GLU A 878 16.21 -23.85 15.93
CA GLU A 878 16.44 -23.77 17.37
C GLU A 878 17.57 -22.77 17.72
N ALA A 879 18.67 -22.77 16.97
CA ALA A 879 19.77 -21.83 17.16
C ALA A 879 19.37 -20.37 16.87
N ALA A 880 18.64 -20.12 15.78
CA ALA A 880 18.13 -18.79 15.43
C ALA A 880 17.04 -18.32 16.40
N PHE A 881 16.18 -19.21 16.89
CA PHE A 881 15.24 -18.93 17.98
C PHE A 881 15.99 -18.51 19.24
N SER A 882 16.98 -19.31 19.67
CA SER A 882 17.82 -19.04 20.84
C SER A 882 18.57 -17.71 20.72
N ALA A 883 19.26 -17.46 19.60
CA ALA A 883 19.96 -16.20 19.34
C ALA A 883 19.01 -14.97 19.32
N SER A 884 17.73 -15.17 18.96
CA SER A 884 16.74 -14.12 19.00
C SER A 884 16.17 -13.89 20.41
N VAL A 885 15.65 -14.90 21.09
CA VAL A 885 14.84 -14.72 22.32
C VAL A 885 15.48 -15.17 23.62
N ALA A 886 16.63 -15.85 23.62
CA ALA A 886 17.24 -16.34 24.85
C ALA A 886 17.82 -15.20 25.73
N GLY A 887 17.76 -15.41 27.04
CA GLY A 887 18.23 -14.48 28.06
C GLY A 887 17.29 -14.38 29.27
N ALA A 888 17.62 -13.50 30.20
CA ALA A 888 16.74 -13.09 31.29
C ALA A 888 15.92 -11.85 30.87
N TRP A 889 14.63 -11.88 31.18
CA TRP A 889 13.64 -10.90 30.74
C TRP A 889 12.70 -10.53 31.91
N THR A 890 12.28 -9.28 32.04
CA THR A 890 11.44 -8.80 33.16
C THR A 890 10.55 -7.64 32.71
N THR A 891 9.41 -7.43 33.38
CA THR A 891 8.58 -6.23 33.16
C THR A 891 9.17 -4.97 33.81
N ASP A 892 10.05 -5.12 34.82
CA ASP A 892 10.84 -4.04 35.43
C ASP A 892 12.30 -4.48 35.61
N THR A 893 13.24 -3.74 35.00
CA THR A 893 14.67 -4.05 35.02
C THR A 893 15.30 -4.04 36.41
N LYS A 894 14.65 -3.44 37.43
CA LYS A 894 15.13 -3.52 38.83
C LYS A 894 15.21 -4.97 39.33
N ALA A 895 14.31 -5.84 38.88
CA ALA A 895 14.28 -7.25 39.29
C ALA A 895 15.50 -8.08 38.84
N CYS A 896 16.26 -7.58 37.85
CA CYS A 896 17.41 -8.28 37.27
C CYS A 896 18.57 -8.56 38.24
N HIS A 897 18.59 -7.90 39.40
CA HIS A 897 19.64 -8.05 40.42
C HIS A 897 19.18 -8.84 41.66
N GLY A 898 18.05 -9.55 41.55
CA GLY A 898 17.47 -10.35 42.63
C GLY A 898 16.58 -9.54 43.58
N ALA A 899 15.99 -10.23 44.56
CA ALA A 899 14.89 -9.74 45.41
C ALA A 899 15.22 -8.57 46.37
N SER A 900 16.40 -7.94 46.25
CA SER A 900 16.85 -6.83 47.10
C SER A 900 16.39 -5.44 46.60
N ALA A 901 15.75 -5.36 45.43
CA ALA A 901 15.55 -4.11 44.68
C ALA A 901 14.14 -3.48 44.75
N GLY A 902 13.21 -4.06 45.53
CA GLY A 902 11.87 -3.48 45.75
C GLY A 902 10.99 -3.45 44.49
N SER A 903 10.86 -4.60 43.82
CA SER A 903 9.97 -4.77 42.66
C SER A 903 9.42 -6.21 42.65
N ASP A 904 8.10 -6.34 42.50
CA ASP A 904 7.40 -7.64 42.44
C ASP A 904 7.48 -8.29 41.04
N ALA A 905 8.17 -7.65 40.09
CA ALA A 905 8.34 -8.17 38.74
C ALA A 905 9.21 -9.44 38.75
N LEU A 906 8.64 -10.58 38.34
CA LEU A 906 9.40 -11.82 38.23
C LEU A 906 10.26 -11.84 36.96
N VAL A 907 11.52 -12.26 37.11
CA VAL A 907 12.42 -12.51 35.98
C VAL A 907 12.05 -13.83 35.30
N VAL A 908 11.80 -13.77 34.00
CA VAL A 908 11.58 -14.92 33.13
C VAL A 908 12.88 -15.23 32.39
N THR A 909 13.46 -16.40 32.66
CA THR A 909 14.62 -16.90 31.92
C THR A 909 14.13 -17.71 30.72
N ILE A 910 14.57 -17.37 29.52
CA ILE A 910 14.16 -18.02 28.28
C ILE A 910 15.37 -18.67 27.61
N THR A 911 15.18 -19.92 27.16
CA THR A 911 16.16 -20.76 26.49
C THR A 911 15.51 -21.44 25.27
N ALA A 912 16.31 -22.12 24.45
CA ALA A 912 15.80 -22.98 23.40
C ALA A 912 14.82 -24.07 23.91
N LYS A 913 15.05 -24.63 25.11
CA LYS A 913 14.25 -25.74 25.65
C LYS A 913 12.94 -25.29 26.31
N GLY A 914 12.84 -24.01 26.69
CA GLY A 914 11.75 -23.55 27.53
C GLY A 914 11.98 -22.19 28.16
N ALA A 915 10.96 -21.72 28.86
CA ALA A 915 10.98 -20.52 29.69
C ALA A 915 10.60 -20.86 31.14
N GLU A 916 11.27 -20.23 32.11
CA GLU A 916 11.09 -20.49 33.54
C GLU A 916 11.12 -19.20 34.35
N THR A 917 10.25 -19.12 35.35
CA THR A 917 10.14 -18.02 36.32
C THR A 917 9.54 -18.57 37.62
N ASP A 918 9.50 -17.77 38.69
CA ASP A 918 8.97 -18.28 39.97
C ASP A 918 7.49 -18.67 39.84
N GLY A 919 7.14 -19.86 40.34
CA GLY A 919 5.82 -20.47 40.21
C GLY A 919 5.38 -20.96 38.81
N ALA A 920 6.17 -20.77 37.74
CA ALA A 920 5.76 -21.18 36.38
C ALA A 920 6.92 -21.58 35.44
N ARG A 921 6.75 -22.70 34.73
CA ARG A 921 7.71 -23.17 33.70
C ARG A 921 6.99 -23.63 32.43
N CYS A 922 7.60 -23.43 31.27
CA CYS A 922 7.11 -23.86 29.96
C CYS A 922 8.19 -24.63 29.21
N GLU A 923 7.91 -25.88 28.85
CA GLU A 923 8.76 -26.70 27.97
C GLU A 923 8.33 -26.48 26.52
N PHE A 924 9.28 -26.19 25.63
CA PHE A 924 9.01 -25.90 24.22
C PHE A 924 9.08 -27.17 23.37
N GLN A 925 8.09 -27.39 22.51
CA GLN A 925 7.92 -28.61 21.72
C GLN A 925 8.29 -28.43 20.24
N SER A 926 8.06 -27.24 19.69
CA SER A 926 8.48 -26.87 18.34
C SER A 926 8.47 -25.36 18.14
N PHE A 927 9.29 -24.88 17.22
CA PHE A 927 9.43 -23.46 16.86
C PHE A 927 9.19 -23.29 15.36
N SER A 928 8.57 -22.18 14.96
CA SER A 928 8.41 -21.78 13.56
C SER A 928 8.41 -20.26 13.46
N GLY A 929 9.22 -19.70 12.57
CA GLY A 929 9.45 -18.26 12.48
C GLY A 929 10.86 -17.93 12.01
N SER A 930 11.20 -16.65 12.03
CA SER A 930 12.51 -16.14 11.63
C SER A 930 12.77 -14.75 12.20
N GLY A 931 14.05 -14.39 12.33
CA GLY A 931 14.49 -13.08 12.79
C GLY A 931 13.87 -12.67 14.12
N VAL A 932 12.96 -11.69 14.06
CA VAL A 932 12.30 -11.10 15.24
C VAL A 932 11.05 -11.84 15.73
N SER A 933 10.42 -12.73 14.94
CA SER A 933 9.09 -13.27 15.26
C SER A 933 9.04 -14.80 15.22
N TRP A 934 8.57 -15.39 16.31
CA TRP A 934 8.62 -16.85 16.54
C TRP A 934 7.32 -17.37 17.15
N LYS A 935 6.68 -18.32 16.47
CA LYS A 935 5.57 -19.12 17.00
C LYS A 935 6.13 -20.39 17.62
N VAL A 936 5.77 -20.66 18.87
CA VAL A 936 6.30 -21.77 19.68
C VAL A 936 5.14 -22.57 20.26
N ALA A 937 5.09 -23.87 19.99
CA ALA A 937 4.18 -24.79 20.69
C ALA A 937 4.84 -25.20 22.01
N ALA A 938 4.10 -25.13 23.13
CA ALA A 938 4.66 -25.34 24.47
C ALA A 938 3.71 -26.10 25.41
N VAL A 939 4.29 -26.77 26.41
CA VAL A 939 3.59 -27.31 27.58
C VAL A 939 4.02 -26.50 28.80
N CYS A 940 3.12 -25.69 29.33
CA CYS A 940 3.37 -24.88 30.52
C CYS A 940 2.77 -25.53 31.77
N ILE A 941 3.58 -25.64 32.83
CA ILE A 941 3.16 -26.00 34.18
C ILE A 941 3.11 -24.72 35.00
N ILE A 942 1.91 -24.35 35.44
CA ILE A 942 1.64 -23.12 36.22
C ILE A 942 0.83 -23.53 37.45
N ALA A 943 1.29 -23.18 38.65
CA ALA A 943 0.67 -23.59 39.92
C ALA A 943 0.38 -25.11 40.02
N GLY A 944 1.23 -25.94 39.39
CA GLY A 944 1.11 -27.40 39.37
C GLY A 944 0.32 -28.00 38.19
N GLU A 945 -0.47 -27.20 37.46
CA GLU A 945 -1.25 -27.70 36.31
C GLU A 945 -0.48 -27.62 34.99
N ALA A 946 -0.39 -28.75 34.27
CA ALA A 946 0.18 -28.81 32.92
C ALA A 946 -0.87 -28.46 31.85
N ARG A 947 -0.57 -27.49 30.98
CA ARG A 947 -1.45 -26.99 29.91
C ARG A 947 -0.67 -26.80 28.60
N LYS A 948 -1.22 -27.28 27.47
CA LYS A 948 -0.68 -26.98 26.13
C LYS A 948 -1.06 -25.56 25.71
N THR A 949 -0.14 -24.84 25.07
CA THR A 949 -0.34 -23.47 24.60
C THR A 949 0.50 -23.18 23.35
N ASN A 950 0.06 -22.21 22.56
CA ASN A 950 0.86 -21.61 21.50
C ASN A 950 1.29 -20.20 21.96
N ILE A 951 2.59 -19.93 21.92
CA ILE A 951 3.20 -18.66 22.27
C ILE A 951 3.68 -18.00 20.98
N THR A 952 3.52 -16.68 20.85
CA THR A 952 4.20 -15.88 19.83
C THR A 952 5.14 -14.89 20.49
N PHE A 953 6.44 -15.09 20.30
CA PHE A 953 7.47 -14.13 20.67
C PHE A 953 7.68 -13.12 19.54
N THR A 954 7.85 -11.84 19.88
CA THR A 954 8.33 -10.81 18.96
C THR A 954 9.35 -9.92 19.67
N ARG A 955 10.63 -10.02 19.30
CA ARG A 955 11.72 -9.19 19.86
C ARG A 955 12.05 -8.01 18.97
N LEU A 956 11.92 -6.80 19.48
CA LEU A 956 12.42 -5.57 18.84
C LEU A 956 13.45 -4.93 19.79
N ASN A 957 14.70 -4.87 19.34
CA ASN A 957 15.86 -4.47 20.16
C ASN A 957 15.87 -5.24 21.50
N GLU A 958 16.00 -4.57 22.64
CA GLU A 958 15.99 -5.20 23.98
C GLU A 958 14.58 -5.33 24.60
N VAL A 959 13.52 -5.31 23.77
CA VAL A 959 12.14 -5.55 24.18
C VAL A 959 11.63 -6.86 23.56
N LEU A 960 11.21 -7.81 24.40
CA LEU A 960 10.57 -9.06 23.99
C LEU A 960 9.07 -9.02 24.29
N THR A 961 8.24 -9.09 23.26
CA THR A 961 6.79 -9.22 23.38
C THR A 961 6.43 -10.71 23.39
N TRP A 962 5.91 -11.23 24.50
CA TRP A 962 5.32 -12.56 24.63
C TRP A 962 3.82 -12.45 24.42
N SER A 963 3.26 -13.15 23.43
CA SER A 963 1.80 -13.20 23.19
C SER A 963 1.29 -14.63 23.35
N SER A 964 0.12 -14.83 23.97
CA SER A 964 -0.49 -16.15 24.16
C SER A 964 -2.01 -16.04 24.33
N VAL A 965 -2.70 -17.18 24.49
CA VAL A 965 -4.15 -17.23 24.80
C VAL A 965 -4.53 -16.59 26.14
N LYS A 966 -3.56 -16.16 26.97
CA LYS A 966 -3.78 -15.37 28.20
C LYS A 966 -3.50 -13.87 28.02
N GLY A 967 -3.27 -13.39 26.79
CA GLY A 967 -2.91 -12.01 26.49
C GLY A 967 -1.41 -11.84 26.16
N THR A 968 -0.97 -10.59 26.15
CA THR A 968 0.33 -10.17 25.62
C THR A 968 1.10 -9.31 26.62
N THR A 969 2.32 -9.74 26.97
CA THR A 969 3.21 -9.07 27.92
C THR A 969 4.47 -8.59 27.20
N LYS A 970 4.90 -7.35 27.46
CA LYS A 970 6.21 -6.85 27.03
C LYS A 970 7.21 -6.97 28.17
N TYR A 971 8.34 -7.60 27.89
CA TYR A 971 9.48 -7.71 28.80
C TYR A 971 10.66 -6.90 28.25
N LEU A 972 11.38 -6.24 29.15
CA LEU A 972 12.70 -5.66 28.91
C LEU A 972 13.76 -6.73 29.19
N ARG A 973 14.85 -6.71 28.44
CA ARG A 973 15.99 -7.62 28.71
C ARG A 973 16.74 -7.17 29.94
N CYS A 974 17.17 -8.12 30.76
CA CYS A 974 18.12 -7.83 31.82
C CYS A 974 19.50 -7.50 31.23
N PRO A 975 20.22 -6.48 31.75
CA PRO A 975 21.64 -6.34 31.49
C PRO A 975 22.38 -7.57 32.06
N GLY A 976 23.39 -8.05 31.31
CA GLY A 976 24.24 -9.19 31.67
C GLY A 976 25.62 -8.77 32.17
#